data_AF-A0A0G1M5V6-F1
#
_entry.id   AF-A0A0G1M5V6-F1
#
_cell.length_a   1.000
_cell.length_b   1.000
_cell.length_c   1.000
_cell.angle_alpha   90.00
_cell.angle_beta   90.00
_cell.angle_gamma   90.00
#
_symmetry.space_group_name_H-M   'P 1'
#
loop_
_entity.id
_entity.type
_entity.pdbx_description
1 polymer ?
#
loop_
_entity_poly.entity_id
_entity_poly.type
_entity_poly.pdbx_seq_one_letter_code
_entity_poly.pdbx_strand_id
1 'polypeptide(L)'
;MEKSKSIKTVNPRAKKETAKKQEKPKMSLSQHEAILRDESIAAKRFEMLFGDLKKIPSARIPKTDGASPFEIQVKDVNAPVVHIINSPLIGTLEPADESLDILRNALRLAEGQKSDAVLITGNLIYCLVEKYGKQRPYRTQVVGLPMDPKIIESSYPKAVLEKMGPLATRIKDGKVVFLTLKIYLDLIFKLVREKFIDKSGQPIFKGKVYVTLGEIEESIAMHYANEALRAEVFREKAFAHKQISLLRVELSGARKDGDKQAEEKLLEAINDWQIYSRVLVLMGNIAPGHINERRQEMINYLVYRIESDIPNAKVIGTGDTYVRIGKQIVSIVSDKTTESIRGGLAGRLRKKIYNYIKAHPGEKIPAVVLGGGLNPWGVGLYASYRVRRCKEPLDDVRMAEIIQLLPCIDSHLYREVVRRMLKAKDRVARLASTTNFQSGIQTLRFFEPAPIPRFDWYTSEFLTNREIFADEKTFENFINNNDPRAKMIYSYKEGCTHYGAVFVARYDSPDDKNGRYIKYHNQVLFETFVRDNVPIHLYQNDGDIQHWLNYQAYKEVDNHLKDPEDLLAELTKIENNKKLSAQERAKAIKIQSLLNSIRTGVIQPEEQIEVWGKATAPYGVFFKNVIERARMAGVKMTGNLNYIAIGQGNHNEHSFKGNTDIRFSEAKLTRKELLFILMRAGYNPPDLEERIAACQMSGVGMANGTFLVSSLGQKAYEYCIFMKHKHGSSKTEDNMRMMITNFSHRGTTDDYEEGRLTINLGGDDHLGGHAVTRSAFHVKTGGQMFNGPFGLKFDFPKQNLFSAVWGVAAGGPAWGPCVIVRFDFRITRKLATYQITIPPKLFPNPV
;
A
#
# COMPACT_ATOMS: atom_id res chain seq x y z
N MET A 1 -27.14 -9.59 53.15
CA MET A 1 -26.84 -9.09 54.51
C MET A 1 -27.04 -10.26 55.46
N GLU A 2 -26.20 -10.65 56.40
CA GLU A 2 -24.91 -10.17 56.92
C GLU A 2 -24.29 -11.32 57.75
N LYS A 3 -22.95 -11.37 57.81
CA LYS A 3 -22.06 -11.60 58.98
C LYS A 3 -22.46 -12.64 60.06
N SER A 4 -21.58 -13.34 60.77
CA SER A 4 -20.11 -13.41 60.88
C SER A 4 -19.82 -14.60 61.82
N LYS A 5 -18.62 -15.17 61.77
CA LYS A 5 -18.07 -15.93 62.91
C LYS A 5 -16.64 -15.47 63.17
N SER A 6 -16.41 -15.07 64.42
CA SER A 6 -15.11 -14.82 65.02
C SER A 6 -15.01 -15.65 66.31
N ILE A 7 -13.79 -16.11 66.63
CA ILE A 7 -13.09 -15.91 67.91
C ILE A 7 -12.01 -17.01 68.10
N LYS A 8 -10.88 -16.51 68.59
CA LYS A 8 -9.58 -17.11 68.94
C LYS A 8 -9.65 -18.11 70.09
N THR A 9 -8.61 -18.95 70.23
CA THR A 9 -7.83 -19.14 71.48
C THR A 9 -6.51 -19.88 71.18
N VAL A 10 -5.33 -19.29 71.45
CA VAL A 10 -4.43 -19.46 72.63
C VAL A 10 -3.51 -20.70 72.57
N ASN A 11 -2.20 -20.44 72.48
CA ASN A 11 -1.01 -21.30 72.75
C ASN A 11 -0.73 -21.30 74.28
N PRO A 12 0.08 -22.14 74.98
CA PRO A 12 1.31 -22.84 74.53
C PRO A 12 1.71 -24.15 75.31
N ARG A 13 2.94 -24.64 75.04
CA ARG A 13 3.91 -25.38 75.92
C ARG A 13 4.31 -26.82 75.52
N ALA A 14 5.53 -26.88 75.01
CA ALA A 14 6.70 -27.62 75.52
C ALA A 14 6.61 -29.14 75.76
N LYS A 15 7.36 -29.89 74.94
CA LYS A 15 8.20 -31.00 75.42
C LYS A 15 9.50 -31.07 74.61
N LYS A 16 10.61 -30.97 75.34
CA LYS A 16 12.00 -31.13 74.90
C LYS A 16 12.29 -32.60 74.58
N GLU A 17 12.95 -32.78 73.45
CA GLU A 17 14.12 -33.64 73.18
C GLU A 17 14.29 -34.96 73.97
N THR A 18 14.33 -36.06 73.22
CA THR A 18 15.34 -37.10 73.41
C THR A 18 16.00 -37.39 72.07
N ALA A 19 17.32 -37.19 72.05
CA ALA A 19 18.19 -37.30 70.89
C ALA A 19 18.33 -38.77 70.44
N LYS A 20 17.98 -39.05 69.18
CA LYS A 20 18.58 -40.14 68.43
C LYS A 20 19.45 -39.53 67.34
N LYS A 21 20.74 -39.86 67.40
CA LYS A 21 21.73 -39.64 66.34
C LYS A 21 21.13 -40.08 65.00
N GLN A 22 20.76 -39.11 64.17
CA GLN A 22 20.74 -39.30 62.72
C GLN A 22 22.03 -38.70 62.19
N GLU A 23 22.89 -39.55 61.65
CA GLU A 23 24.02 -39.13 60.83
C GLU A 23 23.51 -38.17 59.75
N LYS A 24 24.04 -36.94 59.74
CA LYS A 24 23.78 -36.00 58.65
C LYS A 24 24.39 -36.59 57.38
N PRO A 25 23.67 -36.60 56.25
CA PRO A 25 24.20 -37.12 55.01
C PRO A 25 25.40 -36.25 54.60
N LYS A 26 26.57 -36.89 54.41
CA LYS A 26 27.66 -36.30 53.64
C LYS A 26 27.08 -35.89 52.29
N MET A 27 27.24 -34.62 51.89
CA MET A 27 26.98 -34.24 50.50
C MET A 27 27.86 -35.12 49.62
N SER A 28 27.25 -36.05 48.89
CA SER A 28 27.96 -36.92 47.96
C SER A 28 28.37 -36.12 46.72
N LEU A 29 29.39 -36.61 46.00
CA LEU A 29 29.79 -36.13 44.67
C LEU A 29 28.60 -35.85 43.72
N SER A 30 27.45 -36.48 43.94
CA SER A 30 26.21 -36.27 43.16
C SER A 30 25.68 -34.84 43.14
N GLN A 31 25.89 -34.04 44.19
CA GLN A 31 25.43 -32.63 44.22
C GLN A 31 26.37 -31.70 43.46
N HIS A 32 27.67 -32.03 43.43
CA HIS A 32 28.67 -31.32 42.61
C HIS A 32 28.45 -31.61 41.11
N GLU A 33 28.10 -32.85 40.76
CA GLU A 33 27.69 -33.23 39.41
C GLU A 33 26.35 -32.59 38.98
N ALA A 34 25.40 -32.41 39.89
CA ALA A 34 24.12 -31.77 39.59
C ALA A 34 24.27 -30.29 39.19
N ILE A 35 25.23 -29.58 39.80
CA ILE A 35 25.49 -28.16 39.54
C ILE A 35 26.27 -27.95 38.22
N LEU A 36 27.26 -28.81 37.93
CA LEU A 36 27.95 -28.82 36.62
C LEU A 36 27.01 -29.19 35.46
N ARG A 37 25.98 -30.01 35.73
CA ARG A 37 24.92 -30.30 34.75
C ARG A 37 24.12 -29.02 34.40
N ASP A 38 23.79 -28.17 35.37
CA ASP A 38 22.92 -26.99 35.15
C ASP A 38 23.55 -25.88 34.27
N GLU A 39 24.84 -25.56 34.42
CA GLU A 39 25.57 -24.62 33.54
C GLU A 39 25.62 -25.14 32.08
N SER A 40 25.87 -26.46 31.91
CA SER A 40 25.86 -27.10 30.59
C SER A 40 24.46 -27.15 29.97
N ILE A 41 23.42 -27.30 30.79
CA ILE A 41 22.02 -27.39 30.36
C ILE A 41 21.52 -26.04 29.85
N ALA A 42 21.89 -24.90 30.45
CA ALA A 42 21.43 -23.58 30.00
C ALA A 42 22.00 -23.20 28.61
N ALA A 43 23.31 -23.42 28.38
CA ALA A 43 23.94 -23.23 27.07
C ALA A 43 23.38 -24.20 26.02
N LYS A 44 23.26 -25.49 26.37
CA LYS A 44 22.62 -26.49 25.51
C LYS A 44 21.15 -26.19 25.23
N ARG A 45 20.38 -25.63 26.18
CA ARG A 45 18.97 -25.26 25.97
C ARG A 45 18.84 -24.20 24.89
N PHE A 46 19.63 -23.14 24.96
CA PHE A 46 19.59 -22.08 23.97
C PHE A 46 20.01 -22.59 22.58
N GLU A 47 21.10 -23.35 22.52
CA GLU A 47 21.57 -24.00 21.30
C GLU A 47 20.56 -25.01 20.74
N MET A 48 19.84 -25.76 21.57
CA MET A 48 18.78 -26.67 21.11
C MET A 48 17.55 -25.91 20.60
N LEU A 49 17.22 -24.75 21.17
CA LEU A 49 16.06 -23.95 20.78
C LEU A 49 16.26 -23.21 19.45
N PHE A 50 17.48 -22.72 19.21
CA PHE A 50 17.78 -21.80 18.09
C PHE A 50 18.95 -22.22 17.20
N GLY A 51 19.75 -23.21 17.60
CA GLY A 51 21.00 -23.60 16.93
C GLY A 51 22.19 -22.70 17.32
N ASP A 52 23.34 -22.95 16.70
CA ASP A 52 24.52 -22.10 16.81
C ASP A 52 24.44 -20.94 15.79
N LEU A 53 23.67 -19.91 16.13
CA LEU A 53 23.51 -18.72 15.28
C LEU A 53 24.77 -17.82 15.28
N LYS A 54 25.73 -18.04 16.19
CA LYS A 54 26.95 -17.23 16.29
C LYS A 54 27.90 -17.42 15.11
N LYS A 55 27.75 -18.51 14.36
CA LYS A 55 28.53 -18.80 13.14
C LYS A 55 27.99 -18.13 11.88
N ILE A 56 26.88 -17.40 11.97
CA ILE A 56 26.26 -16.76 10.83
C ILE A 56 26.98 -15.44 10.54
N PRO A 57 27.36 -15.17 9.28
CA PRO A 57 27.97 -13.91 8.90
C PRO A 57 27.13 -12.71 9.34
N SER A 58 27.78 -11.64 9.78
CA SER A 58 27.09 -10.39 10.06
C SER A 58 26.49 -9.83 8.76
N ALA A 59 25.17 -9.65 8.75
CA ALA A 59 24.47 -9.08 7.61
C ALA A 59 24.52 -7.55 7.67
N ARG A 60 25.16 -6.92 6.68
CA ARG A 60 25.14 -5.46 6.56
C ARG A 60 23.91 -5.03 5.76
N ILE A 61 22.80 -4.76 6.46
CA ILE A 61 21.61 -4.17 5.84
C ILE A 61 21.90 -2.69 5.54
N PRO A 62 21.66 -2.20 4.31
CA PRO A 62 21.84 -0.80 3.96
C PRO A 62 20.95 0.10 4.84
N LYS A 63 21.53 1.19 5.37
CA LYS A 63 20.74 2.30 5.90
C LYS A 63 20.41 3.22 4.74
N THR A 64 19.12 3.50 4.53
CA THR A 64 18.65 4.29 3.40
C THR A 64 17.82 5.47 3.88
N ASP A 65 17.91 6.58 3.15
CA ASP A 65 17.10 7.77 3.36
C ASP A 65 16.81 8.45 2.00
N GLY A 66 16.10 9.58 2.02
CA GLY A 66 15.78 10.32 0.79
C GLY A 66 17.00 10.89 0.06
N ALA A 67 18.13 11.07 0.73
CA ALA A 67 19.38 11.56 0.13
C ALA A 67 20.24 10.40 -0.41
N SER A 68 20.24 9.27 0.30
CA SER A 68 20.99 8.05 0.01
C SER A 68 20.06 6.84 -0.14
N PRO A 69 19.20 6.81 -1.19
CA PRO A 69 18.33 5.66 -1.43
C PRO A 69 19.12 4.46 -1.96
N PHE A 70 18.60 3.24 -1.74
CA PHE A 70 19.15 2.05 -2.37
C PHE A 70 18.75 1.99 -3.85
N GLU A 71 19.71 1.81 -4.74
CA GLU A 71 19.48 1.74 -6.20
C GLU A 71 18.89 0.38 -6.60
N ILE A 72 17.67 0.37 -7.14
CA ILE A 72 17.07 -0.82 -7.77
C ILE A 72 17.62 -0.94 -9.18
N GLN A 73 18.18 -2.10 -9.50
CA GLN A 73 18.70 -2.36 -10.84
C GLN A 73 17.54 -2.45 -11.83
N VAL A 74 17.56 -1.60 -12.87
CA VAL A 74 16.55 -1.54 -13.91
C VAL A 74 17.20 -1.55 -15.29
N LYS A 75 16.56 -2.18 -16.28
CA LYS A 75 17.07 -2.27 -17.66
C LYS A 75 16.96 -0.93 -18.39
N ASP A 76 15.81 -0.25 -18.23
CA ASP A 76 15.55 1.07 -18.81
C ASP A 76 15.17 2.07 -17.70
N VAL A 77 16.07 3.00 -17.41
CA VAL A 77 15.87 4.07 -16.40
C VAL A 77 14.68 4.99 -16.73
N ASN A 78 14.28 5.07 -18.01
CA ASN A 78 13.17 5.88 -18.46
C ASN A 78 11.83 5.13 -18.49
N ALA A 79 11.84 3.81 -18.41
CA ALA A 79 10.65 2.98 -18.41
C ALA A 79 10.75 1.77 -17.44
N PRO A 80 11.13 1.97 -16.16
CA PRO A 80 11.31 0.86 -15.24
C PRO A 80 9.98 0.17 -14.91
N VAL A 81 10.02 -1.15 -14.73
CA VAL A 81 8.88 -2.01 -14.37
C VAL A 81 9.24 -2.84 -13.14
N VAL A 82 8.59 -2.57 -12.02
CA VAL A 82 8.85 -3.28 -10.74
C VAL A 82 7.55 -3.87 -10.21
N HIS A 83 7.57 -5.16 -9.87
CA HIS A 83 6.47 -5.83 -9.17
C HIS A 83 6.65 -5.70 -7.66
N ILE A 84 5.58 -5.35 -6.96
CA ILE A 84 5.54 -5.15 -5.52
C ILE A 84 4.64 -6.22 -4.90
N ILE A 85 5.24 -7.08 -4.08
CA ILE A 85 4.57 -8.16 -3.36
C ILE A 85 4.57 -7.79 -1.88
N ASN A 86 3.41 -7.51 -1.31
CA ASN A 86 3.31 -7.14 0.10
C ASN A 86 2.83 -8.32 0.93
N SER A 87 3.49 -8.59 2.06
CA SER A 87 3.04 -9.55 3.08
C SER A 87 2.55 -10.88 2.50
N PRO A 88 3.40 -11.69 1.84
CA PRO A 88 3.01 -12.99 1.30
C PRO A 88 2.79 -14.06 2.39
N LEU A 89 3.31 -13.87 3.61
CA LEU A 89 3.00 -14.68 4.80
C LEU A 89 3.20 -16.21 4.61
N ILE A 90 4.35 -16.60 4.05
CA ILE A 90 4.69 -18.01 3.82
C ILE A 90 4.72 -18.77 5.16
N GLY A 91 4.07 -19.93 5.22
CA GLY A 91 3.82 -20.69 6.46
C GLY A 91 2.38 -20.57 6.99
N THR A 92 1.55 -19.76 6.34
CA THR A 92 0.10 -19.78 6.52
C THR A 92 -0.58 -20.83 5.62
N LEU A 93 -1.92 -20.80 5.53
CA LEU A 93 -2.71 -21.71 4.70
C LEU A 93 -2.19 -21.78 3.27
N GLU A 94 -1.98 -23.01 2.80
CA GLU A 94 -1.48 -23.32 1.46
C GLU A 94 -2.65 -23.72 0.55
N PRO A 95 -2.66 -23.31 -0.72
CA PRO A 95 -3.66 -23.75 -1.68
C PRO A 95 -3.51 -25.24 -1.98
N ALA A 96 -4.61 -25.88 -2.39
CA ALA A 96 -4.60 -27.30 -2.76
C ALA A 96 -3.84 -27.60 -4.08
N ASP A 97 -3.61 -26.58 -4.91
CA ASP A 97 -2.98 -26.68 -6.22
C ASP A 97 -2.00 -25.51 -6.42
N GLU A 98 -0.85 -25.77 -7.03
CA GLU A 98 0.14 -24.76 -7.41
C GLU A 98 -0.45 -23.72 -8.38
N SER A 99 -1.41 -24.08 -9.22
CA SER A 99 -2.07 -23.12 -10.14
C SER A 99 -2.86 -22.03 -9.42
N LEU A 100 -3.18 -22.24 -8.13
CA LEU A 100 -3.86 -21.30 -7.25
C LEU A 100 -2.91 -20.54 -6.33
N ASP A 101 -1.60 -20.77 -6.43
CA ASP A 101 -0.61 -20.13 -5.58
C ASP A 101 -0.35 -18.69 -6.04
N ILE A 102 -0.95 -17.76 -5.29
CA ILE A 102 -0.88 -16.32 -5.56
C ILE A 102 0.55 -15.79 -5.64
N LEU A 103 1.48 -16.29 -4.82
CA LEU A 103 2.86 -15.83 -4.79
C LEU A 103 3.63 -16.37 -6.00
N ARG A 104 3.51 -17.68 -6.28
CA ARG A 104 4.15 -18.30 -7.45
C ARG A 104 3.65 -17.65 -8.74
N ASN A 105 2.35 -17.43 -8.85
CA ASN A 105 1.74 -16.81 -10.02
C ASN A 105 2.13 -15.33 -10.15
N ALA A 106 2.31 -14.60 -9.05
CA ALA A 106 2.88 -13.26 -9.07
C ALA A 106 4.33 -13.24 -9.62
N LEU A 107 5.16 -14.22 -9.23
CA LEU A 107 6.53 -14.36 -9.75
C LEU A 107 6.54 -14.75 -11.23
N ARG A 108 5.66 -15.68 -11.66
CA ARG A 108 5.48 -16.04 -13.08
C ARG A 108 5.03 -14.84 -13.90
N LEU A 109 4.08 -14.06 -13.40
CA LEU A 109 3.65 -12.81 -14.04
C LEU A 109 4.81 -11.82 -14.18
N ALA A 110 5.62 -11.65 -13.12
CA ALA A 110 6.78 -10.76 -13.16
C ALA A 110 7.81 -11.19 -14.22
N GLU A 111 8.08 -12.49 -14.35
CA GLU A 111 8.95 -13.06 -15.38
C GLU A 111 8.35 -12.87 -16.79
N GLY A 112 7.09 -13.24 -16.99
CA GLY A 112 6.39 -13.12 -18.28
C GLY A 112 6.31 -11.68 -18.77
N GLN A 113 6.07 -10.71 -17.87
CA GLN A 113 6.10 -9.28 -18.18
C GLN A 113 7.50 -8.68 -18.28
N LYS A 114 8.56 -9.51 -18.15
CA LYS A 114 9.97 -9.12 -18.24
C LYS A 114 10.37 -8.02 -17.26
N SER A 115 9.79 -8.05 -16.07
CA SER A 115 10.02 -7.07 -15.01
C SER A 115 11.50 -6.91 -14.69
N ASP A 116 11.89 -5.69 -14.29
CA ASP A 116 13.26 -5.40 -13.90
C ASP A 116 13.60 -6.02 -12.54
N ALA A 117 12.65 -5.95 -11.60
CA ALA A 117 12.81 -6.44 -10.25
C ALA A 117 11.47 -6.80 -9.60
N VAL A 118 11.57 -7.62 -8.55
CA VAL A 118 10.49 -7.89 -7.59
C VAL A 118 10.89 -7.29 -6.24
N LEU A 119 9.98 -6.57 -5.60
CA LEU A 119 10.17 -5.99 -4.27
C LEU A 119 9.15 -6.58 -3.30
N ILE A 120 9.63 -7.17 -2.20
CA ILE A 120 8.82 -7.75 -1.14
C ILE A 120 8.82 -6.83 0.08
N THR A 121 7.66 -6.26 0.42
CA THR A 121 7.54 -5.21 1.45
C THR A 121 7.22 -5.77 2.85
N GLY A 122 8.07 -6.66 3.37
CA GLY A 122 7.96 -7.21 4.72
C GLY A 122 6.89 -8.27 4.91
N ASN A 123 6.88 -8.89 6.11
CA ASN A 123 6.00 -10.00 6.49
C ASN A 123 6.05 -11.13 5.44
N LEU A 124 7.27 -11.48 5.03
CA LEU A 124 7.53 -12.55 4.07
C LEU A 124 7.06 -13.89 4.64
N ILE A 125 7.32 -14.12 5.93
CA ILE A 125 7.00 -15.36 6.62
C ILE A 125 5.93 -15.15 7.68
N TYR A 126 5.23 -16.22 8.05
CA TYR A 126 4.33 -16.27 9.18
C TYR A 126 4.79 -17.32 10.18
N CYS A 127 5.23 -16.86 11.36
CA CYS A 127 5.74 -17.73 12.42
C CYS A 127 5.07 -17.42 13.76
N LEU A 128 4.47 -18.43 14.38
CA LEU A 128 3.87 -18.30 15.72
C LEU A 128 4.94 -18.51 16.80
N VAL A 129 5.37 -17.42 17.45
CA VAL A 129 6.38 -17.45 18.51
C VAL A 129 5.85 -17.88 19.90
N GLU A 130 4.56 -17.70 20.18
CA GLU A 130 3.98 -17.96 21.51
C GLU A 130 3.67 -19.44 21.76
N LYS A 131 4.36 -20.17 22.66
CA LYS A 131 4.13 -21.62 22.92
C LYS A 131 2.73 -21.99 23.42
N TYR A 132 2.10 -21.17 24.27
CA TYR A 132 0.80 -21.42 24.89
C TYR A 132 0.04 -20.09 25.11
N GLY A 133 -1.28 -20.16 25.20
CA GLY A 133 -2.12 -18.99 25.48
C GLY A 133 -3.56 -19.18 25.02
N LYS A 134 -4.49 -18.41 25.61
CA LYS A 134 -5.93 -18.49 25.30
C LYS A 134 -6.24 -18.23 23.83
N GLN A 135 -5.39 -17.48 23.12
CA GLN A 135 -5.56 -17.15 21.71
C GLN A 135 -4.85 -18.13 20.76
N ARG A 136 -3.89 -18.94 21.25
CA ARG A 136 -3.06 -19.80 20.39
C ARG A 136 -3.90 -20.77 19.53
N PRO A 137 -4.92 -21.48 20.06
CA PRO A 137 -5.74 -22.37 19.24
C PRO A 137 -6.43 -21.66 18.06
N TYR A 138 -6.81 -20.39 18.21
CA TYR A 138 -7.38 -19.60 17.11
C TYR A 138 -6.33 -19.21 16.08
N ARG A 139 -5.10 -18.89 16.52
CA ARG A 139 -4.01 -18.52 15.60
C ARG A 139 -3.48 -19.71 14.81
N THR A 140 -3.52 -20.91 15.38
CA THR A 140 -3.09 -22.12 14.67
C THR A 140 -4.03 -22.55 13.54
N GLN A 141 -5.26 -22.04 13.49
CA GLN A 141 -6.24 -22.38 12.44
C GLN A 141 -5.86 -21.84 11.05
N VAL A 142 -4.96 -20.85 10.97
CA VAL A 142 -4.46 -20.28 9.72
C VAL A 142 -3.02 -20.69 9.40
N VAL A 143 -2.46 -21.64 10.17
CA VAL A 143 -1.11 -22.19 9.93
C VAL A 143 -1.20 -23.32 8.91
N GLY A 144 -0.40 -23.26 7.86
CA GLY A 144 -0.31 -24.28 6.82
C GLY A 144 1.08 -24.92 6.75
N LEU A 145 1.76 -25.05 7.89
CA LEU A 145 3.11 -25.60 7.96
C LEU A 145 3.12 -27.14 7.91
N PRO A 146 3.72 -27.78 6.89
CA PRO A 146 3.83 -29.24 6.83
C PRO A 146 4.86 -29.75 7.85
N MET A 147 4.53 -30.86 8.51
CA MET A 147 5.38 -31.48 9.53
C MET A 147 6.33 -32.50 8.87
N ASP A 148 7.46 -32.05 8.32
CA ASP A 148 8.47 -32.94 7.73
C ASP A 148 9.22 -33.73 8.82
N PRO A 149 9.02 -35.06 8.94
CA PRO A 149 9.64 -35.85 10.00
C PRO A 149 11.17 -35.80 9.96
N LYS A 150 11.80 -35.71 8.79
CA LYS A 150 13.27 -35.72 8.68
C LYS A 150 13.89 -34.48 9.31
N ILE A 151 13.29 -33.31 9.05
CA ILE A 151 13.73 -32.05 9.64
C ILE A 151 13.53 -32.09 11.15
N ILE A 152 12.37 -32.57 11.61
CA ILE A 152 12.05 -32.60 13.04
C ILE A 152 12.96 -33.62 13.77
N GLU A 153 13.10 -34.84 13.26
CA GLU A 153 13.92 -35.90 13.87
C GLU A 153 15.39 -35.50 14.00
N SER A 154 15.94 -34.75 13.04
CA SER A 154 17.33 -34.27 13.10
C SER A 154 17.67 -33.44 14.35
N SER A 155 16.65 -32.87 15.00
CA SER A 155 16.79 -32.01 16.17
C SER A 155 16.54 -32.72 17.51
N TYR A 156 15.96 -33.92 17.49
CA TYR A 156 15.64 -34.66 18.71
C TYR A 156 16.87 -35.42 19.21
N PRO A 157 17.08 -35.54 20.53
CA PRO A 157 18.17 -36.36 21.06
C PRO A 157 18.03 -37.82 20.61
N LYS A 158 19.11 -38.43 20.10
CA LYS A 158 19.10 -39.81 19.57
C LYS A 158 18.50 -40.82 20.53
N ALA A 159 18.95 -40.82 21.80
CA ALA A 159 18.44 -41.70 22.84
C ALA A 159 16.94 -41.53 23.13
N VAL A 160 16.38 -40.36 22.83
CA VAL A 160 14.93 -40.09 22.96
C VAL A 160 14.19 -40.66 21.75
N LEU A 161 14.70 -40.48 20.53
CA LEU A 161 14.11 -41.06 19.31
C LEU A 161 14.12 -42.59 19.33
N GLU A 162 15.22 -43.21 19.78
CA GLU A 162 15.34 -44.66 19.92
C GLU A 162 14.23 -45.26 20.80
N LYS A 163 13.84 -44.54 21.87
CA LYS A 163 12.75 -44.96 22.77
C LYS A 163 11.36 -44.54 22.30
N MET A 164 11.22 -43.36 21.68
CA MET A 164 9.94 -42.83 21.23
C MET A 164 9.46 -43.47 19.92
N GLY A 165 10.37 -44.06 19.15
CA GLY A 165 10.14 -44.48 17.77
C GLY A 165 10.10 -43.31 16.79
N PRO A 166 9.88 -43.58 15.49
CA PRO A 166 9.82 -42.57 14.44
C PRO A 166 8.73 -41.51 14.70
N LEU A 167 9.03 -40.24 14.43
CA LEU A 167 8.07 -39.15 14.64
C LEU A 167 6.88 -39.25 13.68
N ALA A 168 7.08 -39.81 12.49
CA ALA A 168 5.99 -40.09 11.54
C ALA A 168 4.87 -40.93 12.18
N THR A 169 5.24 -41.96 12.96
CA THR A 169 4.29 -42.82 13.66
C THR A 169 3.57 -42.06 14.77
N ARG A 170 4.28 -41.22 15.55
CA ARG A 170 3.63 -40.38 16.57
C ARG A 170 2.62 -39.41 15.99
N ILE A 171 2.94 -38.76 14.87
CA ILE A 171 2.02 -37.83 14.19
C ILE A 171 0.76 -38.58 13.77
N LYS A 172 0.92 -39.77 13.16
CA LYS A 172 -0.20 -40.65 12.77
C LYS A 172 -1.05 -41.08 13.97
N ASP A 173 -0.42 -41.37 15.10
CA ASP A 173 -1.08 -41.75 16.36
C ASP A 173 -1.76 -40.56 17.09
N GLY A 174 -1.71 -39.34 16.54
CA GLY A 174 -2.24 -38.14 17.20
C GLY A 174 -1.48 -37.73 18.47
N LYS A 175 -0.26 -38.23 18.66
CA LYS A 175 0.57 -37.90 19.82
C LYS A 175 1.26 -36.54 19.63
N VAL A 176 1.44 -35.82 20.74
CA VAL A 176 2.09 -34.50 20.72
C VAL A 176 3.54 -34.60 20.21
N VAL A 177 3.87 -33.69 19.31
CA VAL A 177 5.22 -33.41 18.80
C VAL A 177 5.61 -31.99 19.18
N PHE A 178 6.82 -31.83 19.74
CA PHE A 178 7.34 -30.53 20.14
C PHE A 178 8.29 -29.99 19.06
N LEU A 179 8.13 -28.71 18.73
CA LEU A 179 8.98 -28.00 17.78
C LEU A 179 9.68 -26.86 18.53
N THR A 180 10.98 -26.72 18.29
CA THR A 180 11.74 -25.53 18.68
C THR A 180 11.52 -24.42 17.64
N LEU A 181 11.86 -23.17 17.97
CA LEU A 181 11.73 -22.08 17.00
C LEU A 181 12.59 -22.34 15.76
N LYS A 182 13.83 -22.85 15.94
CA LYS A 182 14.70 -23.21 14.82
C LYS A 182 14.03 -24.16 13.84
N ILE A 183 13.47 -25.27 14.33
CA ILE A 183 12.80 -26.26 13.47
C ILE A 183 11.60 -25.62 12.75
N TYR A 184 10.83 -24.81 13.47
CA TYR A 184 9.69 -24.11 12.90
C TYR A 184 10.12 -23.19 11.76
N LEU A 185 11.20 -22.43 11.95
CA LEU A 185 11.79 -21.58 10.91
C LEU A 185 12.40 -22.41 9.77
N ASP A 186 13.06 -23.53 10.05
CA ASP A 186 13.61 -24.42 9.01
C ASP A 186 12.51 -24.98 8.10
N LEU A 187 11.37 -25.38 8.68
CA LEU A 187 10.19 -25.83 7.94
C LEU A 187 9.61 -24.68 7.09
N ILE A 188 9.50 -23.48 7.64
CA ILE A 188 9.05 -22.29 6.89
C ILE A 188 10.01 -21.98 5.75
N PHE A 189 11.31 -21.93 6.00
CA PHE A 189 12.28 -21.55 4.98
C PHE A 189 12.44 -22.61 3.88
N LYS A 190 12.15 -23.88 4.20
CA LYS A 190 11.94 -24.90 3.16
C LYS A 190 10.78 -24.52 2.24
N LEU A 191 9.62 -24.14 2.80
CA LEU A 191 8.50 -23.63 2.01
C LEU A 191 8.89 -22.37 1.23
N VAL A 192 9.60 -21.43 1.85
CA VAL A 192 10.08 -20.21 1.18
C VAL A 192 10.87 -20.61 -0.06
N ARG A 193 11.87 -21.49 0.06
CA ARG A 193 12.63 -21.95 -1.10
C ARG A 193 11.72 -22.54 -2.19
N GLU A 194 10.81 -23.43 -1.81
CA GLU A 194 9.87 -24.08 -2.72
C GLU A 194 8.98 -23.06 -3.46
N LYS A 195 8.56 -21.97 -2.81
CA LYS A 195 7.73 -20.92 -3.44
C LYS A 195 8.45 -20.11 -4.52
N PHE A 196 9.77 -20.02 -4.49
CA PHE A 196 10.56 -19.22 -5.44
C PHE A 196 11.22 -20.04 -6.56
N ILE A 197 11.14 -21.37 -6.49
CA ILE A 197 11.66 -22.27 -7.52
C ILE A 197 10.55 -23.06 -8.21
N ASP A 198 10.75 -23.37 -9.49
CA ASP A 198 9.89 -24.24 -10.27
C ASP A 198 10.17 -25.73 -9.97
N LYS A 199 9.45 -26.62 -10.65
CA LYS A 199 9.60 -28.08 -10.50
C LYS A 199 10.96 -28.61 -10.96
N SER A 200 11.68 -27.85 -11.79
CA SER A 200 13.05 -28.16 -12.22
C SER A 200 14.13 -27.63 -11.26
N GLY A 201 13.72 -26.93 -10.21
CA GLY A 201 14.60 -26.29 -9.23
C GLY A 201 15.18 -24.95 -9.71
N GLN A 202 14.71 -24.41 -10.85
CA GLN A 202 15.14 -23.12 -11.36
C GLN A 202 14.31 -21.99 -10.76
N PRO A 203 14.85 -20.76 -10.65
CA PRO A 203 14.09 -19.61 -10.16
C PRO A 203 12.87 -19.33 -11.04
N ILE A 204 11.69 -19.16 -10.44
CA ILE A 204 10.47 -18.75 -11.17
C ILE A 204 10.65 -17.35 -11.78
N PHE A 205 11.27 -16.45 -11.03
CA PHE A 205 11.68 -15.13 -11.52
C PHE A 205 13.20 -15.06 -11.56
N LYS A 206 13.75 -14.77 -12.74
CA LYS A 206 15.20 -14.78 -12.97
C LYS A 206 15.88 -13.46 -12.59
N GLY A 207 15.11 -12.39 -12.44
CA GLY A 207 15.60 -11.07 -12.04
C GLY A 207 15.94 -10.97 -10.54
N LYS A 208 16.25 -9.74 -10.10
CA LYS A 208 16.58 -9.48 -8.68
C LYS A 208 15.34 -9.39 -7.81
N VAL A 209 15.37 -10.08 -6.67
CA VAL A 209 14.34 -10.00 -5.63
C VAL A 209 14.87 -9.16 -4.47
N TYR A 210 14.22 -8.04 -4.18
CA TYR A 210 14.59 -7.17 -3.07
C TYR A 210 13.59 -7.37 -1.93
N VAL A 211 14.09 -7.49 -0.70
CA VAL A 211 13.24 -7.76 0.48
C VAL A 211 13.50 -6.71 1.54
N THR A 212 12.43 -6.15 2.12
CA THR A 212 12.51 -5.41 3.38
C THR A 212 11.95 -6.26 4.50
N LEU A 213 12.51 -6.22 5.71
CA LEU A 213 11.95 -6.91 6.87
C LEU A 213 10.76 -6.12 7.45
N GLY A 214 9.69 -6.84 7.81
CA GLY A 214 8.46 -6.30 8.38
C GLY A 214 8.31 -6.58 9.87
N GLU A 215 7.09 -6.39 10.37
CA GLU A 215 6.74 -6.51 11.78
C GLU A 215 6.86 -7.95 12.29
N ILE A 216 6.50 -8.95 11.46
CA ILE A 216 6.59 -10.35 11.85
C ILE A 216 8.05 -10.76 12.04
N GLU A 217 8.93 -10.39 11.11
CA GLU A 217 10.37 -10.66 11.23
C GLU A 217 10.98 -9.97 12.45
N GLU A 218 10.57 -8.72 12.74
CA GLU A 218 10.97 -8.02 13.95
C GLU A 218 10.46 -8.72 15.23
N SER A 219 9.22 -9.22 15.23
CA SER A 219 8.66 -9.95 16.37
C SER A 219 9.42 -11.25 16.66
N ILE A 220 9.87 -11.96 15.62
CA ILE A 220 10.72 -13.16 15.74
C ILE A 220 12.06 -12.79 16.39
N ALA A 221 12.70 -11.71 15.92
CA ALA A 221 13.96 -11.21 16.49
C ALA A 221 13.82 -10.79 17.97
N MET A 222 12.72 -10.12 18.32
CA MET A 222 12.43 -9.74 19.70
C MET A 222 12.15 -10.94 20.60
N HIS A 223 11.42 -11.95 20.09
CA HIS A 223 11.19 -13.18 20.84
C HIS A 223 12.49 -13.93 21.11
N TYR A 224 13.37 -14.06 20.11
CA TYR A 224 14.69 -14.65 20.29
C TYR A 224 15.52 -13.91 21.34
N ALA A 225 15.58 -12.58 21.28
CA ALA A 225 16.32 -11.78 22.26
C ALA A 225 15.82 -12.02 23.69
N ASN A 226 14.50 -12.11 23.88
CA ASN A 226 13.89 -12.40 25.18
C ASN A 226 14.19 -13.82 25.69
N GLU A 227 14.19 -14.85 24.82
CA GLU A 227 14.54 -16.20 25.23
C GLU A 227 16.05 -16.35 25.49
N ALA A 228 16.90 -15.66 24.72
CA ALA A 228 18.34 -15.58 24.97
C ALA A 228 18.63 -15.01 26.35
N LEU A 229 17.96 -13.92 26.68
CA LEU A 229 18.03 -13.28 27.98
C LEU A 229 17.61 -14.23 29.11
N ARG A 230 16.48 -14.93 28.94
CA ARG A 230 16.05 -15.93 29.95
C ARG A 230 17.10 -17.02 30.13
N ALA A 231 17.69 -17.52 29.05
CA ALA A 231 18.74 -18.54 29.13
C ALA A 231 19.97 -18.02 29.88
N GLU A 232 20.39 -16.78 29.66
CA GLU A 232 21.50 -16.14 30.39
C GLU A 232 21.15 -15.92 31.88
N VAL A 233 19.94 -15.47 32.20
CA VAL A 233 19.47 -15.34 33.60
C VAL A 233 19.52 -16.69 34.32
N PHE A 234 19.11 -17.78 33.66
CA PHE A 234 19.24 -19.12 34.22
C PHE A 234 20.70 -19.52 34.44
N ARG A 235 21.60 -19.18 33.50
CA ARG A 235 23.03 -19.45 33.60
C ARG A 235 23.66 -18.69 34.77
N GLU A 236 23.45 -17.38 34.86
CA GLU A 236 23.98 -16.53 35.94
C GLU A 236 23.44 -16.94 37.30
N LYS A 237 22.16 -17.34 37.37
CA LYS A 237 21.59 -17.89 38.60
C LYS A 237 22.25 -19.21 39.01
N ALA A 238 22.47 -20.11 38.07
CA ALA A 238 23.17 -21.37 38.35
C ALA A 238 24.61 -21.13 38.81
N PHE A 239 25.31 -20.19 38.17
CA PHE A 239 26.65 -19.76 38.55
C PHE A 239 26.69 -19.18 39.97
N ALA A 240 25.78 -18.26 40.32
CA ALA A 240 25.71 -17.69 41.66
C ALA A 240 25.40 -18.77 42.72
N HIS A 241 24.48 -19.70 42.44
CA HIS A 241 24.19 -20.82 43.33
C HIS A 241 25.40 -21.75 43.52
N LYS A 242 26.21 -21.96 42.48
CA LYS A 242 27.46 -22.71 42.54
C LYS A 242 28.45 -22.04 43.49
N GLN A 243 28.66 -20.72 43.35
CA GLN A 243 29.55 -19.96 44.23
C GLN A 243 29.09 -20.02 45.70
N ILE A 244 27.80 -19.82 45.96
CA ILE A 244 27.22 -19.96 47.30
C ILE A 244 27.46 -21.38 47.87
N SER A 245 27.35 -22.41 47.03
CA SER A 245 27.53 -23.79 47.48
C SER A 245 28.98 -24.09 47.83
N LEU A 246 29.95 -23.58 47.06
CA LEU A 246 31.38 -23.69 47.35
C LEU A 246 31.74 -22.97 48.66
N LEU A 247 31.32 -21.71 48.82
CA LEU A 247 31.55 -20.92 50.02
C LEU A 247 30.93 -21.57 51.27
N ARG A 248 29.80 -22.26 51.15
CA ARG A 248 29.19 -23.01 52.26
C ARG A 248 30.00 -24.23 52.69
N VAL A 249 30.69 -24.89 51.76
CA VAL A 249 31.60 -25.99 52.07
C VAL A 249 32.82 -25.45 52.83
N GLU A 250 33.41 -24.37 52.36
CA GLU A 250 34.53 -23.68 53.02
C GLU A 250 34.15 -23.17 54.41
N LEU A 251 32.96 -22.55 54.55
CA LEU A 251 32.41 -22.10 55.83
C LEU A 251 32.28 -23.26 56.82
N SER A 252 31.89 -24.45 56.34
CA SER A 252 31.84 -25.64 57.20
C SER A 252 33.22 -26.15 57.61
N GLY A 253 34.27 -25.88 56.84
CA GLY A 253 35.66 -26.13 57.19
C GLY A 253 36.15 -25.17 58.27
N ALA A 254 36.03 -23.86 58.02
CA ALA A 254 36.41 -22.81 58.97
C ALA A 254 35.73 -22.95 60.34
N ARG A 255 34.45 -23.35 60.36
CA ARG A 255 33.71 -23.66 61.59
C ARG A 255 34.27 -24.84 62.38
N LYS A 256 34.84 -25.84 61.70
CA LYS A 256 35.49 -26.98 62.36
C LYS A 256 36.85 -26.59 62.91
N ASP A 257 37.55 -25.69 62.22
CA ASP A 257 38.89 -25.23 62.58
C ASP A 257 38.87 -24.11 63.64
N GLY A 258 37.69 -23.54 63.94
CA GLY A 258 37.49 -22.52 64.97
C GLY A 258 37.91 -21.10 64.55
N ASP A 259 38.18 -20.88 63.26
CA ASP A 259 38.60 -19.59 62.72
C ASP A 259 37.39 -18.65 62.53
N LYS A 260 37.12 -17.83 63.55
CA LYS A 260 36.01 -16.87 63.55
C LYS A 260 36.16 -15.77 62.51
N GLN A 261 37.39 -15.37 62.18
CA GLN A 261 37.62 -14.28 61.23
C GLN A 261 37.37 -14.76 59.79
N ALA A 262 37.76 -16.00 59.47
CA ALA A 262 37.41 -16.64 58.20
C ALA A 262 35.89 -16.88 58.09
N GLU A 263 35.24 -17.31 59.17
CA GLU A 263 33.78 -17.50 59.20
C GLU A 263 33.01 -16.23 58.83
N GLU A 264 33.35 -15.09 59.45
CA GLU A 264 32.66 -13.81 59.19
C GLU A 264 32.79 -13.37 57.73
N LYS A 265 34.01 -13.43 57.17
CA LYS A 265 34.27 -13.11 55.75
C LYS A 265 33.50 -14.01 54.78
N LEU A 266 33.43 -15.31 55.07
CA LEU A 266 32.71 -16.27 54.22
C LEU A 266 31.19 -16.05 54.27
N LEU A 267 30.64 -15.65 55.43
CA LEU A 267 29.22 -15.29 55.55
C LEU A 267 28.87 -14.02 54.76
N GLU A 268 29.74 -13.00 54.80
CA GLU A 268 29.59 -11.78 54.00
C GLU A 268 29.63 -12.10 52.50
N ALA A 269 30.62 -12.87 52.04
CA ALA A 269 30.71 -13.30 50.65
C ALA A 269 29.48 -14.11 50.20
N ILE A 270 28.95 -14.99 51.06
CA ILE A 270 27.70 -15.72 50.78
C ILE A 270 26.52 -14.74 50.63
N ASN A 271 26.44 -13.73 51.48
CA ASN A 271 25.41 -12.70 51.40
C ASN A 271 25.52 -11.88 50.10
N ASP A 272 26.73 -11.50 49.69
CA ASP A 272 26.97 -10.77 48.44
C ASP A 272 26.52 -11.57 47.21
N TRP A 273 26.84 -12.86 47.14
CA TRP A 273 26.36 -13.72 46.05
C TRP A 273 24.84 -13.94 46.10
N GLN A 274 24.23 -13.93 47.29
CA GLN A 274 22.77 -13.95 47.41
C GLN A 274 22.14 -12.64 46.93
N ILE A 275 22.76 -11.49 47.22
CA ILE A 275 22.35 -10.18 46.69
C ILE A 275 22.47 -10.19 45.17
N TYR A 276 23.60 -10.62 44.62
CA TYR A 276 23.80 -10.76 43.18
C TYR A 276 22.70 -11.63 42.54
N SER A 277 22.49 -12.84 43.06
CA SER A 277 21.51 -13.79 42.50
C SER A 277 20.06 -13.29 42.60
N ARG A 278 19.66 -12.73 43.75
CA ARG A 278 18.25 -12.38 44.03
C ARG A 278 17.89 -10.97 43.59
N VAL A 279 18.81 -10.02 43.75
CA VAL A 279 18.57 -8.62 43.43
C VAL A 279 19.04 -8.34 42.01
N LEU A 280 20.32 -8.56 41.69
CA LEU A 280 20.85 -8.15 40.38
C LEU A 280 20.36 -9.05 39.23
N VAL A 281 20.42 -10.38 39.36
CA VAL A 281 20.06 -11.32 38.29
C VAL A 281 18.55 -11.47 38.13
N LEU A 282 17.78 -11.55 39.22
CA LEU A 282 16.33 -11.80 39.16
C LEU A 282 15.46 -10.54 39.12
N MET A 283 15.90 -9.46 39.78
CA MET A 283 15.10 -8.23 39.92
C MET A 283 15.73 -7.02 39.21
N GLY A 284 17.02 -7.10 38.87
CA GLY A 284 17.76 -6.04 38.21
C GLY A 284 17.41 -5.93 36.73
N ASN A 285 17.83 -4.82 36.13
CA ASN A 285 17.66 -4.60 34.70
C ASN A 285 18.89 -5.08 33.93
N ILE A 286 18.72 -5.39 32.64
CA ILE A 286 19.82 -5.79 31.76
C ILE A 286 20.29 -4.60 30.93
N ALA A 287 21.59 -4.54 30.67
CA ALA A 287 22.20 -3.54 29.81
C ALA A 287 21.54 -3.56 28.40
N PRO A 288 21.06 -2.40 27.88
CA PRO A 288 20.39 -2.36 26.58
C PRO A 288 21.23 -2.88 25.40
N GLY A 289 22.55 -2.71 25.47
CA GLY A 289 23.49 -3.22 24.46
C GLY A 289 23.36 -4.72 24.23
N HIS A 290 23.23 -5.50 25.30
CA HIS A 290 23.13 -6.96 25.22
C HIS A 290 21.85 -7.41 24.51
N ILE A 291 20.71 -6.76 24.80
CA ILE A 291 19.43 -7.06 24.15
C ILE A 291 19.51 -6.73 22.65
N ASN A 292 20.12 -5.60 22.31
CA ASN A 292 20.30 -5.17 20.93
C ASN A 292 21.20 -6.12 20.13
N GLU A 293 22.28 -6.63 20.73
CA GLU A 293 23.15 -7.65 20.14
C GLU A 293 22.38 -8.94 19.82
N ARG A 294 21.62 -9.48 20.80
CA ARG A 294 20.80 -10.69 20.58
C ARG A 294 19.74 -10.49 19.52
N ARG A 295 19.08 -9.33 19.49
CA ARG A 295 18.13 -8.99 18.43
C ARG A 295 18.82 -9.00 17.05
N GLN A 296 20.03 -8.44 16.97
CA GLN A 296 20.79 -8.38 15.71
C GLN A 296 21.25 -9.77 15.24
N GLU A 297 21.62 -10.69 16.14
CA GLU A 297 21.95 -12.08 15.80
C GLU A 297 20.80 -12.75 15.01
N MET A 298 19.55 -12.63 15.49
CA MET A 298 18.40 -13.21 14.79
C MET A 298 18.07 -12.48 13.49
N ILE A 299 18.23 -11.15 13.44
CA ILE A 299 18.10 -10.41 12.17
C ILE A 299 19.12 -10.93 11.15
N ASN A 300 20.37 -11.14 11.54
CA ASN A 300 21.41 -11.68 10.65
C ASN A 300 21.04 -13.09 10.16
N TYR A 301 20.49 -13.94 11.02
CA TYR A 301 19.97 -15.24 10.61
C TYR A 301 18.86 -15.13 9.57
N LEU A 302 17.86 -14.28 9.81
CA LEU A 302 16.76 -14.09 8.86
C LEU A 302 17.27 -13.57 7.52
N VAL A 303 18.19 -12.60 7.51
CA VAL A 303 18.81 -12.10 6.28
C VAL A 303 19.57 -13.21 5.56
N TYR A 304 20.40 -13.95 6.27
CA TYR A 304 21.17 -15.06 5.69
C TYR A 304 20.24 -16.08 5.03
N ARG A 305 19.18 -16.51 5.73
CA ARG A 305 18.20 -17.46 5.19
C ARG A 305 17.43 -16.92 3.99
N ILE A 306 17.02 -15.65 4.03
CA ILE A 306 16.35 -15.02 2.90
C ILE A 306 17.28 -14.95 1.68
N GLU A 307 18.53 -14.52 1.85
CA GLU A 307 19.49 -14.40 0.75
C GLU A 307 20.02 -15.77 0.26
N SER A 308 19.99 -16.82 1.08
CA SER A 308 20.39 -18.18 0.70
C SER A 308 19.27 -19.00 0.06
N ASP A 309 18.05 -18.87 0.59
CA ASP A 309 16.94 -19.76 0.23
C ASP A 309 16.06 -19.18 -0.89
N ILE A 310 16.11 -17.86 -1.12
CA ILE A 310 15.47 -17.22 -2.26
C ILE A 310 16.51 -16.89 -3.33
N PRO A 311 16.37 -17.43 -4.56
CA PRO A 311 17.27 -17.11 -5.65
C PRO A 311 17.31 -15.60 -5.95
N ASN A 312 18.52 -15.08 -6.18
CA ASN A 312 18.75 -13.67 -6.55
C ASN A 312 18.23 -12.64 -5.53
N ALA A 313 18.00 -13.05 -4.27
CA ALA A 313 17.47 -12.16 -3.25
C ALA A 313 18.53 -11.25 -2.61
N LYS A 314 18.08 -10.06 -2.21
CA LYS A 314 18.85 -9.15 -1.37
C LYS A 314 17.95 -8.49 -0.33
N VAL A 315 18.33 -8.53 0.94
CA VAL A 315 17.67 -7.74 1.97
C VAL A 315 18.22 -6.32 1.95
N ILE A 316 17.34 -5.35 1.73
CA ILE A 316 17.71 -3.95 1.47
C ILE A 316 17.29 -2.98 2.58
N GLY A 317 16.53 -3.44 3.58
CA GLY A 317 16.09 -2.59 4.67
C GLY A 317 15.30 -3.32 5.75
N THR A 318 15.16 -2.64 6.89
CA THR A 318 14.31 -3.04 8.02
C THR A 318 13.38 -1.88 8.36
N GLY A 319 12.07 -2.09 8.26
CA GLY A 319 11.11 -1.00 8.43
C GLY A 319 11.18 0.03 7.28
N ASP A 320 11.27 1.32 7.63
CA ASP A 320 11.20 2.41 6.65
C ASP A 320 12.45 2.40 5.75
N THR A 321 12.25 2.19 4.44
CA THR A 321 13.34 1.99 3.46
C THR A 321 13.13 2.89 2.25
N TYR A 322 14.19 3.53 1.75
CA TYR A 322 14.15 4.38 0.57
C TYR A 322 14.90 3.72 -0.58
N VAL A 323 14.25 3.65 -1.74
CA VAL A 323 14.79 3.05 -2.96
C VAL A 323 14.69 4.02 -4.13
N ARG A 324 15.62 3.90 -5.08
CA ARG A 324 15.52 4.59 -6.37
C ARG A 324 15.09 3.58 -7.43
N ILE A 325 14.00 3.90 -8.14
CA ILE A 325 13.49 3.13 -9.28
C ILE A 325 13.53 4.06 -10.50
N GLY A 326 14.44 3.79 -11.43
CA GLY A 326 14.76 4.72 -12.52
C GLY A 326 15.20 6.08 -11.97
N LYS A 327 14.49 7.15 -12.32
CA LYS A 327 14.78 8.51 -11.80
C LYS A 327 13.98 8.88 -10.55
N GLN A 328 13.06 8.02 -10.11
CA GLN A 328 12.11 8.32 -9.04
C GLN A 328 12.57 7.73 -7.70
N ILE A 329 12.35 8.49 -6.63
CA ILE A 329 12.57 8.01 -5.25
C ILE A 329 11.27 7.44 -4.73
N VAL A 330 11.32 6.21 -4.22
CA VAL A 330 10.20 5.50 -3.62
C VAL A 330 10.55 5.17 -2.17
N SER A 331 9.62 5.41 -1.26
CA SER A 331 9.75 5.02 0.15
C SER A 331 8.84 3.84 0.44
N ILE A 332 9.32 2.87 1.20
CA ILE A 332 8.60 1.72 1.71
C ILE A 332 8.45 1.94 3.20
N VAL A 333 7.22 1.90 3.70
CA VAL A 333 6.89 2.17 5.10
C VAL A 333 6.03 1.02 5.62
N SER A 334 6.51 0.35 6.67
CA SER A 334 5.76 -0.71 7.34
C SER A 334 4.79 -0.12 8.36
N ASP A 335 3.61 -0.73 8.52
CA ASP A 335 2.67 -0.34 9.57
C ASP A 335 3.21 -0.64 10.98
N LYS A 336 3.51 0.42 11.75
CA LYS A 336 4.06 0.30 13.11
C LYS A 336 2.98 0.22 14.19
N THR A 337 1.71 0.48 13.88
CA THR A 337 0.63 0.56 14.89
C THR A 337 -0.27 -0.66 14.94
N THR A 338 -0.11 -1.62 14.02
CA THR A 338 -0.98 -2.80 13.82
C THR A 338 -2.43 -2.48 13.46
N GLU A 339 -2.75 -1.19 13.23
CA GLU A 339 -4.10 -0.72 12.92
C GLU A 339 -4.45 -0.84 11.43
N SER A 340 -3.48 -1.14 10.56
CA SER A 340 -3.67 -1.33 9.11
C SER A 340 -4.82 -2.29 8.78
N ILE A 341 -5.06 -3.32 9.59
CA ILE A 341 -6.14 -4.32 9.40
C ILE A 341 -7.53 -3.67 9.32
N ARG A 342 -7.72 -2.51 9.98
CA ARG A 342 -8.99 -1.76 9.94
C ARG A 342 -9.06 -0.75 8.78
N GLY A 343 -8.05 -0.72 7.92
CA GLY A 343 -7.86 0.28 6.88
C GLY A 343 -7.30 1.61 7.41
N GLY A 344 -7.14 2.57 6.49
CA GLY A 344 -6.72 3.93 6.82
C GLY A 344 -5.20 4.15 6.96
N LEU A 345 -4.37 3.17 6.60
CA LEU A 345 -2.91 3.37 6.59
C LEU A 345 -2.54 4.47 5.59
N ALA A 346 -3.15 4.48 4.41
CA ALA A 346 -2.94 5.53 3.41
C ALA A 346 -3.19 6.94 3.98
N GLY A 347 -4.32 7.15 4.68
CA GLY A 347 -4.61 8.43 5.35
C GLY A 347 -3.56 8.83 6.40
N ARG A 348 -3.10 7.88 7.23
CA ARG A 348 -2.03 8.11 8.22
C ARG A 348 -0.72 8.49 7.54
N LEU A 349 -0.33 7.78 6.48
CA LEU A 349 0.88 8.07 5.70
C LEU A 349 0.78 9.42 4.99
N ARG A 350 -0.37 9.78 4.42
CA ARG A 350 -0.61 11.09 3.82
C ARG A 350 -0.40 12.21 4.83
N LYS A 351 -0.95 12.07 6.05
CA LYS A 351 -0.74 13.03 7.14
C LYS A 351 0.74 13.14 7.53
N LYS A 352 1.46 12.02 7.60
CA LYS A 352 2.92 12.01 7.85
C LYS A 352 3.68 12.76 6.75
N ILE A 353 3.34 12.56 5.48
CA ILE A 353 3.98 13.26 4.36
C ILE A 353 3.69 14.77 4.40
N TYR A 354 2.45 15.20 4.65
CA TYR A 354 2.16 16.62 4.82
C TYR A 354 2.95 17.24 5.98
N ASN A 355 3.05 16.56 7.12
CA ASN A 355 3.86 17.01 8.25
C ASN A 355 5.35 17.09 7.89
N TYR A 356 5.88 16.08 7.18
CA TYR A 356 7.27 16.05 6.73
C TYR A 356 7.57 17.23 5.80
N ILE A 357 6.71 17.49 4.81
CA ILE A 357 6.82 18.64 3.90
C ILE A 357 6.83 19.96 4.65
N LYS A 358 5.98 20.10 5.69
CA LYS A 358 5.90 21.31 6.51
C LYS A 358 7.16 21.53 7.34
N ALA A 359 7.70 20.45 7.91
CA ALA A 359 8.88 20.47 8.77
C ALA A 359 10.20 20.62 7.99
N HIS A 360 10.26 20.15 6.74
CA HIS A 360 11.47 20.08 5.93
C HIS A 360 11.32 20.81 4.59
N PRO A 361 11.17 22.15 4.60
CA PRO A 361 10.96 22.92 3.38
C PRO A 361 12.15 22.76 2.41
N GLY A 362 11.87 22.28 1.21
CA GLY A 362 12.86 22.14 0.14
C GLY A 362 13.62 20.81 0.10
N GLU A 363 13.34 19.89 1.02
CA GLU A 363 13.82 18.52 0.90
C GLU A 363 13.11 17.76 -0.23
N LYS A 364 13.80 16.75 -0.78
CA LYS A 364 13.23 15.88 -1.81
C LYS A 364 12.19 14.96 -1.18
N ILE A 365 10.93 15.18 -1.52
CA ILE A 365 9.84 14.28 -1.13
C ILE A 365 9.86 13.06 -2.07
N PRO A 366 9.70 11.83 -1.55
CA PRO A 366 9.51 10.64 -2.38
C PRO A 366 8.35 10.83 -3.37
N ALA A 367 8.54 10.36 -4.60
CA ALA A 367 7.48 10.38 -5.61
C ALA A 367 6.35 9.40 -5.25
N VAL A 368 6.71 8.26 -4.66
CA VAL A 368 5.78 7.22 -4.21
C VAL A 368 6.14 6.77 -2.79
N VAL A 369 5.12 6.54 -1.96
CA VAL A 369 5.21 6.00 -0.61
C VAL A 369 4.36 4.73 -0.54
N LEU A 370 5.01 3.59 -0.39
CA LEU A 370 4.41 2.26 -0.33
C LEU A 370 4.19 1.86 1.13
N GLY A 371 2.94 1.81 1.56
CA GLY A 371 2.49 1.32 2.85
C GLY A 371 2.30 -0.20 2.87
N GLY A 372 3.30 -0.92 3.37
CA GLY A 372 3.28 -2.37 3.54
C GLY A 372 2.60 -2.80 4.85
N GLY A 373 2.13 -4.05 4.90
CA GLY A 373 1.48 -4.65 6.04
C GLY A 373 0.18 -5.40 5.70
N LEU A 374 -0.56 -5.76 6.74
CA LEU A 374 -1.83 -6.49 6.65
C LEU A 374 -3.00 -5.54 6.37
N ASN A 375 -3.03 -5.00 5.15
CA ASN A 375 -4.04 -4.05 4.71
C ASN A 375 -5.28 -4.76 4.15
N PRO A 376 -6.52 -4.34 4.49
CA PRO A 376 -7.73 -5.01 4.03
C PRO A 376 -8.02 -4.76 2.55
N TRP A 377 -7.52 -3.70 1.95
CA TRP A 377 -7.73 -3.40 0.52
C TRP A 377 -6.63 -2.46 0.02
N GLY A 378 -6.52 -2.33 -1.30
CA GLY A 378 -5.57 -1.42 -1.95
C GLY A 378 -6.11 0.00 -1.96
N VAL A 379 -5.28 1.00 -1.64
CA VAL A 379 -5.66 2.43 -1.73
C VAL A 379 -4.48 3.25 -2.25
N GLY A 380 -4.71 4.09 -3.25
CA GLY A 380 -3.84 5.19 -3.64
C GLY A 380 -4.44 6.53 -3.25
N LEU A 381 -3.71 7.31 -2.46
CA LEU A 381 -4.01 8.71 -2.12
C LEU A 381 -2.90 9.62 -2.64
N TYR A 382 -3.19 10.92 -2.69
CA TYR A 382 -2.25 11.91 -3.19
C TYR A 382 -1.99 13.02 -2.17
N ALA A 383 -0.73 13.41 -2.03
CA ALA A 383 -0.33 14.59 -1.25
C ALA A 383 0.25 15.66 -2.17
N SER A 384 -0.51 16.73 -2.39
CA SER A 384 -0.09 17.88 -3.20
C SER A 384 0.66 18.92 -2.36
N TYR A 385 1.77 19.43 -2.88
CA TYR A 385 2.61 20.40 -2.17
C TYR A 385 3.34 21.35 -3.13
N ARG A 386 3.78 22.50 -2.60
CA ARG A 386 4.60 23.47 -3.34
C ARG A 386 6.06 23.31 -2.99
N VAL A 387 6.95 23.43 -3.98
CA VAL A 387 8.39 23.47 -3.74
C VAL A 387 8.79 24.86 -3.25
N ARG A 388 9.12 24.99 -1.97
CA ARG A 388 9.43 26.29 -1.33
C ARG A 388 10.87 26.77 -1.54
N ARG A 389 11.75 25.97 -2.16
CA ARG A 389 13.20 26.22 -2.19
C ARG A 389 13.68 27.18 -3.28
N CYS A 390 12.82 27.53 -4.22
CA CYS A 390 13.15 28.43 -5.32
C CYS A 390 12.20 29.62 -5.28
N LYS A 391 12.66 30.82 -5.66
CA LYS A 391 11.82 31.98 -6.01
C LYS A 391 10.97 31.70 -7.27
N GLU A 392 10.47 30.48 -7.42
CA GLU A 392 9.64 30.08 -8.54
C GLU A 392 8.18 30.51 -8.27
N PRO A 393 7.42 30.84 -9.33
CA PRO A 393 6.05 31.33 -9.21
C PRO A 393 5.15 30.30 -8.51
N LEU A 394 3.91 30.72 -8.21
CA LEU A 394 2.85 29.92 -7.55
C LEU A 394 2.57 28.53 -8.17
N ASP A 395 3.21 28.21 -9.30
CA ASP A 395 2.93 27.14 -10.26
C ASP A 395 3.85 25.91 -10.16
N ASP A 396 4.81 25.78 -9.22
CA ASP A 396 5.53 24.49 -9.00
C ASP A 396 4.83 23.59 -7.97
N VAL A 397 3.61 23.17 -8.32
CA VAL A 397 2.85 22.17 -7.56
C VAL A 397 3.33 20.76 -7.92
N ARG A 398 3.74 20.00 -6.90
CA ARG A 398 4.09 18.59 -6.98
C ARG A 398 3.09 17.74 -6.24
N MET A 399 3.11 16.45 -6.54
CA MET A 399 2.22 15.48 -5.93
C MET A 399 3.00 14.21 -5.63
N ALA A 400 2.92 13.76 -4.38
CA ALA A 400 3.44 12.47 -3.95
C ALA A 400 2.29 11.44 -3.90
N GLU A 401 2.56 10.24 -4.36
CA GLU A 401 1.64 9.10 -4.34
C GLU A 401 1.80 8.33 -3.04
N ILE A 402 0.70 7.98 -2.39
CA ILE A 402 0.69 7.21 -1.14
C ILE A 402 -0.17 5.98 -1.38
N ILE A 403 0.46 4.81 -1.38
CA ILE A 403 -0.15 3.55 -1.78
C ILE A 403 -0.17 2.59 -0.60
N GLN A 404 -1.35 2.28 -0.10
CA GLN A 404 -1.58 1.14 0.78
C GLN A 404 -1.65 -0.13 -0.08
N LEU A 405 -0.68 -1.04 0.10
CA LEU A 405 -0.52 -2.23 -0.72
C LEU A 405 -1.49 -3.36 -0.35
N LEU A 406 -1.92 -4.15 -1.33
CA LEU A 406 -2.67 -5.40 -1.10
C LEU A 406 -1.74 -6.47 -0.51
N PRO A 407 -2.18 -7.28 0.48
CA PRO A 407 -1.44 -8.46 0.92
C PRO A 407 -1.49 -9.55 -0.17
N CYS A 408 -0.44 -10.33 -0.32
CA CYS A 408 -0.32 -11.39 -1.32
C CYS A 408 -0.67 -12.77 -0.72
N ILE A 409 -1.94 -12.95 -0.34
CA ILE A 409 -2.49 -14.21 0.18
C ILE A 409 -3.79 -14.58 -0.55
N ASP A 410 -4.17 -15.85 -0.57
CA ASP A 410 -5.43 -16.27 -1.22
C ASP A 410 -6.66 -15.76 -0.46
N SER A 411 -7.35 -14.75 -0.99
CA SER A 411 -8.50 -14.19 -0.27
C SER A 411 -9.69 -15.14 -0.15
N HIS A 412 -9.86 -16.09 -1.08
CA HIS A 412 -10.97 -17.04 -1.06
C HIS A 412 -10.75 -18.09 0.03
N LEU A 413 -9.58 -18.72 0.04
CA LEU A 413 -9.19 -19.74 1.02
C LEU A 413 -9.37 -19.24 2.47
N TYR A 414 -8.88 -18.03 2.74
CA TYR A 414 -8.97 -17.47 4.09
C TYR A 414 -10.39 -17.10 4.51
N ARG A 415 -11.22 -16.60 3.59
CA ARG A 415 -12.63 -16.31 3.89
C ARG A 415 -13.39 -17.59 4.25
N GLU A 416 -13.12 -18.70 3.57
CA GLU A 416 -13.74 -20.00 3.89
C GLU A 416 -13.38 -20.47 5.29
N VAL A 417 -12.11 -20.37 5.67
CA VAL A 417 -11.66 -20.73 7.02
C VAL A 417 -12.30 -19.83 8.07
N VAL A 418 -12.31 -18.50 7.85
CA VAL A 418 -12.90 -17.54 8.79
C VAL A 418 -14.41 -17.74 8.97
N ARG A 419 -15.15 -18.12 7.92
CA ARG A 419 -16.60 -18.44 8.02
C ARG A 419 -16.91 -19.58 8.99
N ARG A 420 -15.95 -20.49 9.22
CA ARG A 420 -16.09 -21.61 10.17
C ARG A 420 -15.68 -21.23 11.60
N MET A 421 -15.13 -20.04 11.81
CA MET A 421 -14.66 -19.57 13.12
C MET A 421 -15.77 -18.85 13.88
N LEU A 422 -15.92 -19.15 15.17
CA LEU A 422 -16.75 -18.33 16.07
C LEU A 422 -16.13 -16.94 16.34
N LYS A 423 -14.79 -16.86 16.36
CA LYS A 423 -14.03 -15.63 16.66
C LYS A 423 -12.74 -15.58 15.87
N ALA A 424 -12.58 -14.56 15.03
CA ALA A 424 -11.29 -14.23 14.40
C ALA A 424 -10.38 -13.50 15.40
N LYS A 425 -9.41 -14.21 15.99
CA LYS A 425 -8.44 -13.63 16.94
C LYS A 425 -7.07 -13.37 16.33
N ASP A 426 -6.69 -14.16 15.34
CA ASP A 426 -5.47 -13.92 14.56
C ASP A 426 -5.60 -12.70 13.65
N ARG A 427 -4.47 -12.04 13.35
CA ARG A 427 -4.45 -10.85 12.49
C ARG A 427 -4.87 -11.14 11.05
N VAL A 428 -4.43 -12.25 10.49
CA VAL A 428 -4.78 -12.67 9.12
C VAL A 428 -6.24 -13.12 9.06
N ALA A 429 -6.72 -13.82 10.09
CA ALA A 429 -8.15 -14.15 10.21
C ALA A 429 -9.02 -12.88 10.33
N ARG A 430 -8.60 -11.90 11.14
CA ARG A 430 -9.32 -10.61 11.27
C ARG A 430 -9.33 -9.84 9.96
N LEU A 431 -8.22 -9.85 9.23
CA LEU A 431 -8.12 -9.27 7.91
C LEU A 431 -9.16 -9.87 6.96
N ALA A 432 -9.18 -11.19 6.84
CA ALA A 432 -10.12 -11.92 5.99
C ALA A 432 -11.59 -11.84 6.44
N SER A 433 -11.85 -11.50 7.71
CA SER A 433 -13.22 -11.22 8.20
C SER A 433 -13.78 -9.88 7.72
N THR A 434 -12.96 -9.00 7.16
CA THR A 434 -13.40 -7.69 6.67
C THR A 434 -14.15 -7.85 5.34
N THR A 435 -15.35 -7.29 5.23
CA THR A 435 -16.23 -7.45 4.04
C THR A 435 -15.54 -7.08 2.72
N ASN A 436 -14.81 -5.96 2.73
CA ASN A 436 -14.11 -5.42 1.56
C ASN A 436 -12.72 -6.03 1.38
N PHE A 437 -12.36 -7.06 2.15
CA PHE A 437 -11.03 -7.65 2.11
C PHE A 437 -10.65 -8.03 0.68
N GLN A 438 -9.54 -7.54 0.18
CA GLN A 438 -8.97 -7.93 -1.10
C GLN A 438 -7.48 -8.18 -0.96
N SER A 439 -6.98 -9.15 -1.69
CA SER A 439 -5.56 -9.47 -1.82
C SER A 439 -5.11 -9.41 -3.27
N GLY A 440 -3.80 -9.44 -3.49
CA GLY A 440 -3.21 -9.26 -4.80
C GLY A 440 -1.80 -8.70 -4.74
N ILE A 441 -1.35 -8.15 -5.85
CA ILE A 441 -0.05 -7.47 -5.98
C ILE A 441 -0.20 -6.15 -6.74
N GLN A 442 0.86 -5.35 -6.69
CA GLN A 442 0.93 -4.07 -7.40
C GLN A 442 2.10 -4.08 -8.38
N THR A 443 1.89 -3.65 -9.62
CA THR A 443 2.99 -3.32 -10.54
C THR A 443 3.14 -1.81 -10.62
N LEU A 444 4.38 -1.34 -10.50
CA LEU A 444 4.77 0.07 -10.59
C LEU A 444 5.56 0.30 -11.87
N ARG A 445 5.13 1.29 -12.67
CA ARG A 445 5.86 1.75 -13.86
C ARG A 445 5.98 3.26 -13.87
N PHE A 446 7.12 3.76 -14.34
CA PHE A 446 7.34 5.19 -14.58
C PHE A 446 7.73 5.41 -16.04
N PHE A 447 7.25 6.48 -16.66
CA PHE A 447 7.60 6.82 -18.03
C PHE A 447 8.16 8.24 -18.12
N GLU A 448 9.46 8.34 -18.35
CA GLU A 448 10.20 9.60 -18.54
C GLU A 448 10.10 10.09 -20.00
N PRO A 449 10.33 11.38 -20.30
CA PRO A 449 10.80 12.48 -19.43
C PRO A 449 9.69 13.23 -18.67
N ALA A 450 8.42 12.84 -18.84
CA ALA A 450 7.26 13.43 -18.18
C ALA A 450 6.90 12.77 -16.83
N PRO A 451 7.84 12.11 -16.15
CA PRO A 451 7.64 10.95 -15.25
C PRO A 451 6.18 10.53 -15.00
N ILE A 452 5.52 9.93 -16.00
CA ILE A 452 4.12 9.49 -15.88
C ILE A 452 4.08 8.18 -15.06
N PRO A 453 3.41 8.15 -13.88
CA PRO A 453 3.27 6.93 -13.11
C PRO A 453 2.10 6.09 -13.62
N ARG A 454 2.29 4.78 -13.65
CA ARG A 454 1.26 3.77 -13.91
C ARG A 454 1.25 2.71 -12.83
N PHE A 455 0.05 2.37 -12.39
CA PHE A 455 -0.22 1.41 -11.33
C PHE A 455 -1.18 0.34 -11.84
N ASP A 456 -0.73 -0.92 -11.85
CA ASP A 456 -1.56 -2.07 -12.20
C ASP A 456 -1.84 -2.89 -10.93
N TRP A 457 -3.11 -2.98 -10.53
CA TRP A 457 -3.59 -3.76 -9.40
C TRP A 457 -4.04 -5.14 -9.89
N TYR A 458 -3.23 -6.17 -9.67
CA TYR A 458 -3.62 -7.55 -9.95
C TYR A 458 -4.25 -8.16 -8.70
N THR A 459 -5.49 -8.61 -8.83
CA THR A 459 -6.26 -9.14 -7.71
C THR A 459 -5.94 -10.60 -7.44
N SER A 460 -6.36 -11.09 -6.28
CA SER A 460 -6.39 -12.52 -5.95
C SER A 460 -7.10 -13.32 -7.04
N GLU A 461 -8.22 -12.80 -7.55
CA GLU A 461 -9.04 -13.48 -8.56
C GLU A 461 -8.28 -13.73 -9.87
N PHE A 462 -7.47 -12.75 -10.30
CA PHE A 462 -6.55 -12.96 -11.41
C PHE A 462 -5.49 -14.00 -11.06
N LEU A 463 -4.79 -13.80 -9.94
CA LEU A 463 -3.63 -14.62 -9.56
C LEU A 463 -3.99 -16.05 -9.14
N THR A 464 -5.26 -16.37 -8.97
CA THR A 464 -5.77 -17.73 -8.73
C THR A 464 -6.62 -18.25 -9.89
N ASN A 465 -6.55 -17.60 -11.06
CA ASN A 465 -7.27 -18.04 -12.26
C ASN A 465 -6.59 -19.29 -12.87
N ARG A 466 -7.21 -20.46 -12.64
CA ARG A 466 -6.72 -21.74 -13.18
C ARG A 466 -6.63 -21.76 -14.70
N GLU A 467 -7.51 -21.07 -15.42
CA GLU A 467 -7.44 -21.04 -16.89
C GLU A 467 -6.14 -20.40 -17.37
N ILE A 468 -5.62 -19.42 -16.66
CA ILE A 468 -4.39 -18.72 -17.04
C ILE A 468 -3.15 -19.48 -16.56
N PHE A 469 -3.17 -19.99 -15.33
CA PHE A 469 -1.95 -20.47 -14.67
C PHE A 469 -1.76 -22.00 -14.66
N ALA A 470 -2.76 -22.80 -15.06
CA ALA A 470 -2.61 -24.26 -15.07
C ALA A 470 -1.71 -24.77 -16.21
N ASP A 471 -1.63 -24.05 -17.33
CA ASP A 471 -0.91 -24.48 -18.53
C ASP A 471 0.00 -23.36 -19.06
N GLU A 472 1.23 -23.72 -19.43
CA GLU A 472 2.25 -22.75 -19.85
C GLU A 472 1.90 -22.08 -21.18
N LYS A 473 1.34 -22.84 -22.14
CA LYS A 473 0.92 -22.28 -23.44
C LYS A 473 -0.21 -21.25 -23.26
N THR A 474 -1.13 -21.50 -22.35
CA THR A 474 -2.22 -20.56 -22.04
C THR A 474 -1.70 -19.32 -21.32
N PHE A 475 -0.75 -19.48 -20.39
CA PHE A 475 -0.05 -18.36 -19.76
C PHE A 475 0.72 -17.52 -20.79
N GLU A 476 1.46 -18.14 -21.70
CA GLU A 476 2.17 -17.47 -22.79
C GLU A 476 1.21 -16.70 -23.72
N ASN A 477 0.06 -17.29 -24.07
CA ASN A 477 -0.97 -16.61 -24.85
C ASN A 477 -1.52 -15.38 -24.13
N PHE A 478 -1.70 -15.46 -22.82
CA PHE A 478 -2.06 -14.31 -21.99
C PHE A 478 -0.98 -13.23 -22.01
N ILE A 479 0.28 -13.57 -21.72
CA ILE A 479 1.41 -12.62 -21.68
C ILE A 479 1.62 -11.94 -23.04
N ASN A 480 1.48 -12.70 -24.13
CA ASN A 480 1.62 -12.21 -25.50
C ASN A 480 0.36 -11.49 -26.01
N ASN A 481 -0.71 -11.41 -25.20
CA ASN A 481 -1.95 -10.70 -25.49
C ASN A 481 -2.72 -11.27 -26.69
N ASN A 482 -2.59 -12.57 -26.89
CA ASN A 482 -3.33 -13.33 -27.89
C ASN A 482 -4.74 -13.68 -27.39
N ASP A 483 -4.99 -13.64 -26.08
CA ASP A 483 -6.34 -13.84 -25.52
C ASP A 483 -7.12 -12.51 -25.53
N PRO A 484 -8.24 -12.42 -26.26
CA PRO A 484 -9.02 -11.18 -26.35
C PRO A 484 -9.67 -10.78 -25.00
N ARG A 485 -9.80 -11.70 -24.02
CA ARG A 485 -10.26 -11.40 -22.66
C ARG A 485 -9.26 -10.56 -21.87
N ALA A 486 -7.97 -10.67 -22.18
CA ALA A 486 -6.89 -9.94 -21.51
C ALA A 486 -6.70 -8.50 -22.04
N LYS A 487 -7.35 -8.16 -23.16
CA LYS A 487 -7.29 -6.82 -23.73
C LYS A 487 -7.98 -5.81 -22.82
N MET A 488 -7.51 -4.57 -22.86
CA MET A 488 -7.84 -3.52 -21.90
C MET A 488 -8.82 -2.49 -22.49
N ILE A 489 -9.88 -2.21 -21.73
CA ILE A 489 -10.69 -1.02 -21.92
C ILE A 489 -10.09 0.10 -21.08
N TYR A 490 -9.82 1.24 -21.70
CA TYR A 490 -9.30 2.44 -21.04
C TYR A 490 -10.32 3.57 -21.08
N SER A 491 -10.44 4.29 -19.99
CA SER A 491 -11.37 5.39 -19.83
C SER A 491 -10.66 6.62 -19.27
N TYR A 492 -10.87 7.78 -19.90
CA TYR A 492 -10.41 9.05 -19.37
C TYR A 492 -11.45 9.63 -18.42
N LYS A 493 -11.02 9.92 -17.19
CA LYS A 493 -11.86 10.48 -16.15
C LYS A 493 -11.37 11.87 -15.73
N GLU A 494 -12.32 12.78 -15.64
CA GLU A 494 -12.15 14.11 -15.08
C GLU A 494 -12.94 14.27 -13.76
N GLY A 495 -12.46 15.14 -12.88
CA GLY A 495 -13.17 15.60 -11.69
C GLY A 495 -13.71 17.00 -11.92
N CYS A 496 -13.67 17.87 -10.92
CA CYS A 496 -14.07 19.27 -11.12
C CYS A 496 -13.11 20.01 -12.06
N THR A 497 -13.59 20.50 -13.20
CA THR A 497 -12.80 21.32 -14.13
C THR A 497 -12.92 22.82 -13.83
N HIS A 498 -14.02 23.27 -13.20
CA HIS A 498 -14.26 24.66 -12.80
C HIS A 498 -13.99 25.67 -13.93
N TYR A 499 -14.48 25.37 -15.13
CA TYR A 499 -14.35 26.27 -16.26
C TYR A 499 -15.00 27.62 -15.93
N GLY A 500 -14.33 28.72 -16.29
CA GLY A 500 -14.75 30.08 -15.91
C GLY A 500 -14.30 30.56 -14.52
N ALA A 501 -13.56 29.76 -13.75
CA ALA A 501 -13.00 30.17 -12.45
C ALA A 501 -11.67 30.94 -12.55
N VAL A 502 -11.47 31.87 -11.61
CA VAL A 502 -10.24 32.69 -11.45
C VAL A 502 -9.01 31.86 -11.09
N PHE A 503 -9.15 30.67 -10.50
CA PHE A 503 -8.02 29.85 -10.07
C PHE A 503 -7.88 28.54 -10.85
N VAL A 504 -8.53 28.41 -12.01
CA VAL A 504 -8.39 27.23 -12.88
C VAL A 504 -6.92 27.01 -13.30
N ALA A 505 -6.48 25.75 -13.33
CA ALA A 505 -5.13 25.37 -13.71
C ALA A 505 -4.88 25.65 -15.20
N ARG A 506 -3.75 26.33 -15.48
CA ARG A 506 -3.37 26.84 -16.81
C ARG A 506 -1.95 26.43 -17.15
N TYR A 507 -1.69 26.31 -18.45
CA TYR A 507 -0.40 25.92 -18.99
C TYR A 507 -0.04 26.79 -20.18
N ASP A 508 1.17 27.33 -20.16
CA ASP A 508 1.72 28.07 -21.28
C ASP A 508 2.01 27.11 -22.45
N SER A 509 1.52 27.49 -23.64
CA SER A 509 1.77 26.79 -24.90
C SER A 509 2.18 27.82 -25.98
N PRO A 510 3.34 28.47 -25.80
CA PRO A 510 3.76 29.61 -26.64
C PRO A 510 3.94 29.28 -28.12
N ASP A 511 4.10 27.99 -28.43
CA ASP A 511 4.37 27.46 -29.77
C ASP A 511 3.17 26.71 -30.38
N ASP A 512 1.98 26.90 -29.82
CA ASP A 512 0.74 26.39 -30.41
C ASP A 512 0.52 27.02 -31.81
N LYS A 513 0.40 26.16 -32.83
CA LYS A 513 0.26 26.58 -34.24
C LYS A 513 -1.05 27.31 -34.52
N ASN A 514 -2.07 27.15 -33.67
CA ASN A 514 -3.37 27.80 -33.77
C ASN A 514 -3.46 29.06 -32.90
N GLY A 515 -2.35 29.54 -32.34
CA GLY A 515 -2.31 30.74 -31.51
C GLY A 515 -2.91 30.58 -30.11
N ARG A 516 -3.08 29.34 -29.62
CA ARG A 516 -3.58 29.07 -28.26
C ARG A 516 -2.45 29.10 -27.24
N TYR A 517 -2.05 30.30 -26.86
CA TYR A 517 -0.91 30.50 -25.98
C TYR A 517 -1.11 30.03 -24.54
N ILE A 518 -2.37 29.87 -24.10
CA ILE A 518 -2.74 29.34 -22.78
C ILE A 518 -3.75 28.21 -22.98
N LYS A 519 -3.52 27.07 -22.30
CA LYS A 519 -4.42 25.91 -22.32
C LYS A 519 -4.82 25.52 -20.91
N TYR A 520 -6.02 24.97 -20.78
CA TYR A 520 -6.47 24.30 -19.56
C TYR A 520 -5.99 22.85 -19.51
N HIS A 521 -6.08 22.23 -18.33
CA HIS A 521 -5.53 20.89 -18.07
C HIS A 521 -6.10 19.84 -19.04
N ASN A 522 -7.41 19.80 -19.18
CA ASN A 522 -8.11 18.89 -20.08
C ASN A 522 -7.74 19.09 -21.56
N GLN A 523 -7.60 20.34 -21.99
CA GLN A 523 -7.25 20.70 -23.37
C GLN A 523 -5.88 20.15 -23.78
N VAL A 524 -4.87 20.27 -22.90
CA VAL A 524 -3.54 19.70 -23.14
C VAL A 524 -3.62 18.19 -23.32
N LEU A 525 -4.44 17.51 -22.51
CA LEU A 525 -4.58 16.06 -22.56
C LEU A 525 -5.38 15.58 -23.77
N PHE A 526 -6.46 16.26 -24.15
CA PHE A 526 -7.20 15.94 -25.38
C PHE A 526 -6.30 16.02 -26.61
N GLU A 527 -5.52 17.09 -26.74
CA GLU A 527 -4.56 17.25 -27.83
C GLU A 527 -3.49 16.16 -27.81
N THR A 528 -2.92 15.89 -26.63
CA THR A 528 -1.89 14.85 -26.46
C THR A 528 -2.43 13.47 -26.83
N PHE A 529 -3.64 13.12 -26.38
CA PHE A 529 -4.26 11.82 -26.64
C PHE A 529 -4.62 11.63 -28.11
N VAL A 530 -5.01 12.70 -28.81
CA VAL A 530 -5.23 12.65 -30.26
C VAL A 530 -3.90 12.51 -31.00
N ARG A 531 -2.91 13.34 -30.68
CA ARG A 531 -1.58 13.34 -31.31
C ARG A 531 -0.90 11.98 -31.17
N ASP A 532 -0.93 11.40 -29.99
CA ASP A 532 -0.22 10.16 -29.67
C ASP A 532 -1.10 8.90 -29.83
N ASN A 533 -2.31 9.06 -30.38
CA ASN A 533 -3.28 7.99 -30.60
C ASN A 533 -3.54 7.11 -29.36
N VAL A 534 -3.66 7.75 -28.18
CA VAL A 534 -3.89 7.05 -26.91
C VAL A 534 -5.25 6.34 -26.94
N PRO A 535 -5.36 5.04 -26.60
CA PRO A 535 -6.56 4.23 -26.86
C PRO A 535 -7.66 4.42 -25.79
N ILE A 536 -8.22 5.63 -25.72
CA ILE A 536 -9.34 5.94 -24.83
C ILE A 536 -10.65 5.47 -25.48
N HIS A 537 -11.40 4.61 -24.77
CA HIS A 537 -12.68 4.04 -25.19
C HIS A 537 -13.86 4.73 -24.52
N LEU A 538 -13.67 5.23 -23.31
CA LEU A 538 -14.74 5.86 -22.53
C LEU A 538 -14.27 7.22 -21.98
N TYR A 539 -15.21 8.13 -21.77
CA TYR A 539 -14.99 9.43 -21.14
C TYR A 539 -16.00 9.64 -20.02
N GLN A 540 -15.54 10.03 -18.83
CA GLN A 540 -16.42 10.47 -17.74
C GLN A 540 -15.98 11.79 -17.15
N ASN A 541 -16.94 12.67 -16.92
CA ASN A 541 -16.76 13.87 -16.11
C ASN A 541 -17.96 14.02 -15.17
N ASP A 542 -17.73 13.81 -13.88
CA ASP A 542 -18.75 13.86 -12.82
C ASP A 542 -18.47 14.92 -11.75
N GLY A 543 -17.55 15.85 -12.02
CA GLY A 543 -17.27 17.00 -11.16
C GLY A 543 -18.08 18.24 -11.54
N ASP A 544 -17.73 19.39 -10.95
CA ASP A 544 -18.22 20.69 -11.41
C ASP A 544 -17.48 21.07 -12.69
N ILE A 545 -18.17 20.99 -13.84
CA ILE A 545 -17.56 21.29 -15.14
C ILE A 545 -17.40 22.79 -15.27
N GLN A 546 -18.49 23.52 -15.05
CA GLN A 546 -18.55 24.97 -14.98
C GLN A 546 -18.42 25.44 -13.53
N HIS A 547 -17.87 26.62 -13.31
CA HIS A 547 -17.69 27.17 -11.97
C HIS A 547 -18.97 27.77 -11.38
N TRP A 548 -19.83 28.36 -12.24
CA TRP A 548 -21.01 29.14 -11.85
C TRP A 548 -20.71 30.24 -10.80
N LEU A 549 -21.73 30.89 -10.24
CA LEU A 549 -21.58 31.86 -9.15
C LEU A 549 -21.55 31.12 -7.81
N ASN A 550 -20.41 30.55 -7.44
CA ASN A 550 -20.23 30.12 -6.06
C ASN A 550 -20.16 31.36 -5.15
N TYR A 551 -21.29 31.77 -4.53
CA TYR A 551 -21.38 32.99 -3.70
C TYR A 551 -20.38 33.04 -2.53
N GLN A 552 -19.73 31.92 -2.18
CA GLN A 552 -18.69 31.89 -1.17
C GLN A 552 -17.31 32.31 -1.71
N ALA A 553 -17.11 32.24 -3.03
CA ALA A 553 -15.84 32.50 -3.73
C ALA A 553 -15.93 33.59 -4.82
N TYR A 554 -17.12 34.08 -5.21
CA TYR A 554 -17.27 35.04 -6.33
C TYR A 554 -16.59 36.40 -6.14
N LYS A 555 -16.27 36.80 -4.91
CA LYS A 555 -15.53 38.03 -4.58
C LYS A 555 -14.02 37.83 -4.51
N GLU A 556 -13.53 36.63 -4.80
CA GLU A 556 -12.10 36.38 -4.80
C GLU A 556 -11.43 37.12 -5.96
N VAL A 557 -10.54 38.03 -5.61
CA VAL A 557 -9.64 38.70 -6.57
C VAL A 557 -8.30 38.00 -6.51
N ASP A 558 -7.71 37.72 -7.67
CA ASP A 558 -6.33 37.26 -7.75
C ASP A 558 -5.40 38.43 -7.39
N ASN A 559 -4.54 38.25 -6.38
CA ASN A 559 -3.56 39.28 -5.98
C ASN A 559 -2.53 39.61 -7.08
N HIS A 560 -2.50 38.84 -8.17
CA HIS A 560 -1.69 39.08 -9.37
C HIS A 560 -2.48 39.74 -10.51
N LEU A 561 -3.75 40.10 -10.29
CA LEU A 561 -4.50 40.94 -11.22
C LEU A 561 -3.86 42.32 -11.25
N LYS A 562 -3.65 42.85 -12.46
CA LYS A 562 -3.13 44.19 -12.69
C LYS A 562 -4.26 45.11 -13.13
N ASP A 563 -4.27 46.31 -12.58
CA ASP A 563 -5.08 47.39 -13.13
C ASP A 563 -4.56 47.80 -14.54
N PRO A 564 -5.33 48.62 -15.29
CA PRO A 564 -4.95 48.99 -16.65
C PRO A 564 -3.57 49.64 -16.78
N GLU A 565 -3.17 50.50 -15.83
CA GLU A 565 -1.89 51.21 -15.88
C GLU A 565 -0.72 50.28 -15.54
N ASP A 566 -0.88 49.43 -14.52
CA ASP A 566 0.09 48.41 -14.15
C ASP A 566 0.27 47.35 -15.25
N LEU A 567 -0.81 47.00 -15.95
CA LEU A 567 -0.75 46.12 -17.11
C LEU A 567 -0.01 46.83 -18.26
N LEU A 568 -0.37 48.07 -18.58
CA LEU A 568 0.28 48.84 -19.65
C LEU A 568 1.78 49.00 -19.40
N ALA A 569 2.19 49.32 -18.17
CA ALA A 569 3.58 49.42 -17.78
C ALA A 569 4.34 48.10 -18.01
N GLU A 570 3.73 46.95 -17.69
CA GLU A 570 4.35 45.65 -17.94
C GLU A 570 4.41 45.29 -19.43
N LEU A 571 3.35 45.54 -20.21
CA LEU A 571 3.35 45.30 -21.64
C LEU A 571 4.41 46.15 -22.35
N THR A 572 4.53 47.42 -21.96
CA THR A 572 5.56 48.35 -22.46
C THR A 572 6.97 47.87 -22.10
N LYS A 573 7.15 47.29 -20.91
CA LYS A 573 8.43 46.68 -20.51
C LYS A 573 8.79 45.47 -21.37
N ILE A 574 7.82 44.63 -21.73
CA ILE A 574 8.02 43.49 -22.64
C ILE A 574 8.34 44.00 -24.05
N GLU A 575 7.60 44.98 -24.54
CA GLU A 575 7.79 45.59 -25.86
C GLU A 575 9.19 46.20 -26.02
N ASN A 576 9.68 46.88 -24.98
CA ASN A 576 11.00 47.51 -24.98
C ASN A 576 12.16 46.54 -24.65
N ASN A 577 11.88 45.26 -24.38
CA ASN A 577 12.91 44.28 -24.04
C ASN A 577 13.71 43.86 -25.29
N LYS A 578 14.83 44.57 -25.53
CA LYS A 578 15.74 44.31 -26.66
C LYS A 578 16.42 42.93 -26.65
N LYS A 579 16.32 42.17 -25.56
CA LYS A 579 16.85 40.80 -25.47
C LYS A 579 15.94 39.76 -26.13
N LEU A 580 14.68 40.12 -26.43
CA LEU A 580 13.71 39.26 -27.07
C LEU A 580 13.52 39.68 -28.54
N SER A 581 13.38 38.69 -29.43
CA SER A 581 12.99 38.94 -30.82
C SER A 581 11.59 39.60 -30.89
N ALA A 582 11.25 40.20 -32.04
CA ALA A 582 9.91 40.77 -32.26
C ALA A 582 8.79 39.74 -32.05
N GLN A 583 9.02 38.49 -32.49
CA GLN A 583 8.07 37.40 -32.33
C GLN A 583 7.90 36.96 -30.88
N GLU A 584 8.99 36.86 -30.11
CA GLU A 584 8.94 36.53 -28.68
C GLU A 584 8.26 37.63 -27.87
N ARG A 585 8.50 38.91 -28.19
CA ARG A 585 7.81 40.04 -27.56
C ARG A 585 6.30 39.98 -27.82
N ALA A 586 5.88 39.77 -29.06
CA ALA A 586 4.47 39.66 -29.41
C ALA A 586 3.78 38.48 -28.68
N LYS A 587 4.44 37.33 -28.57
CA LYS A 587 3.94 36.17 -27.81
C LYS A 587 3.80 36.50 -26.32
N ALA A 588 4.82 37.10 -25.72
CA ALA A 588 4.83 37.44 -24.30
C ALA A 588 3.75 38.48 -23.95
N ILE A 589 3.53 39.50 -24.80
CA ILE A 589 2.44 40.47 -24.65
C ILE A 589 1.09 39.75 -24.66
N LYS A 590 0.84 38.88 -25.65
CA LYS A 590 -0.43 38.13 -25.75
C LYS A 590 -0.67 37.23 -24.54
N ILE A 591 0.34 36.49 -24.09
CA ILE A 591 0.25 35.65 -22.90
C ILE A 591 -0.12 36.51 -21.69
N GLN A 592 0.57 37.63 -21.49
CA GLN A 592 0.34 38.48 -20.33
C GLN A 592 -1.06 39.14 -20.34
N SER A 593 -1.52 39.61 -21.50
CA SER A 593 -2.88 40.14 -21.64
C SER A 593 -3.95 39.07 -21.37
N LEU A 594 -3.76 37.86 -21.90
CA LEU A 594 -4.69 36.73 -21.65
C LEU A 594 -4.69 36.34 -20.17
N LEU A 595 -3.52 36.25 -19.53
CA LEU A 595 -3.43 35.95 -18.09
C LEU A 595 -4.16 37.01 -17.26
N ASN A 596 -3.97 38.30 -17.57
CA ASN A 596 -4.66 39.37 -16.84
C ASN A 596 -6.17 39.29 -17.03
N SER A 597 -6.64 39.00 -18.25
CA SER A 597 -8.06 38.80 -18.55
C SER A 597 -8.67 37.62 -17.80
N ILE A 598 -7.96 36.51 -17.60
CA ILE A 598 -8.50 35.37 -16.83
C ILE A 598 -8.54 35.71 -15.32
N ARG A 599 -7.68 36.62 -14.85
CA ARG A 599 -7.63 37.04 -13.44
C ARG A 599 -8.71 38.04 -13.04
N THR A 600 -9.43 38.64 -13.99
CA THR A 600 -10.41 39.72 -13.70
C THR A 600 -11.62 39.24 -12.90
N GLY A 601 -11.92 37.94 -12.91
CA GLY A 601 -13.06 37.40 -12.16
C GLY A 601 -13.61 36.11 -12.75
N VAL A 602 -14.73 35.68 -12.18
CA VAL A 602 -15.51 34.55 -12.68
C VAL A 602 -16.28 34.99 -13.92
N ILE A 603 -16.27 34.19 -14.99
CA ILE A 603 -17.08 34.43 -16.19
C ILE A 603 -18.57 34.46 -15.79
N GLN A 604 -19.37 35.35 -16.39
CA GLN A 604 -20.80 35.43 -16.08
C GLN A 604 -21.48 34.06 -16.27
N PRO A 605 -22.28 33.57 -15.30
CA PRO A 605 -22.92 32.25 -15.35
C PRO A 605 -23.55 31.89 -16.70
N GLU A 606 -24.37 32.80 -17.23
CA GLU A 606 -25.05 32.66 -18.51
C GLU A 606 -24.12 32.42 -19.71
N GLU A 607 -22.87 32.88 -19.64
CA GLU A 607 -21.89 32.75 -20.72
C GLU A 607 -21.02 31.49 -20.59
N GLN A 608 -20.92 30.88 -19.40
CA GLN A 608 -19.94 29.83 -19.13
C GLN A 608 -20.07 28.62 -20.06
N ILE A 609 -21.31 28.19 -20.34
CA ILE A 609 -21.57 27.04 -21.24
C ILE A 609 -21.13 27.34 -22.68
N GLU A 610 -21.47 28.52 -23.21
CA GLU A 610 -21.12 28.89 -24.59
C GLU A 610 -19.60 29.07 -24.73
N VAL A 611 -18.96 29.74 -23.76
CA VAL A 611 -17.51 29.95 -23.75
C VAL A 611 -16.78 28.62 -23.60
N TRP A 612 -17.28 27.70 -22.76
CA TRP A 612 -16.79 26.33 -22.68
C TRP A 612 -16.91 25.61 -24.03
N GLY A 613 -18.05 25.74 -24.72
CA GLY A 613 -18.28 25.16 -26.04
C GLY A 613 -17.26 25.66 -27.06
N LYS A 614 -17.05 26.98 -27.14
CA LYS A 614 -16.04 27.61 -28.00
C LYS A 614 -14.62 27.12 -27.70
N ALA A 615 -14.26 27.00 -26.43
CA ALA A 615 -12.94 26.54 -26.01
C ALA A 615 -12.72 25.03 -26.21
N THR A 616 -13.80 24.24 -26.21
CA THR A 616 -13.75 22.78 -26.40
C THR A 616 -13.85 22.38 -27.86
N ALA A 617 -14.50 23.19 -28.71
CA ALA A 617 -14.73 22.92 -30.13
C ALA A 617 -13.48 22.43 -30.90
N PRO A 618 -12.28 22.99 -30.69
CA PRO A 618 -11.11 22.54 -31.42
C PRO A 618 -10.62 21.13 -31.07
N TYR A 619 -11.16 20.53 -30.00
CA TYR A 619 -10.81 19.20 -29.51
C TYR A 619 -11.89 18.16 -29.82
N GLY A 620 -12.86 18.48 -30.69
CA GLY A 620 -13.93 17.55 -31.10
C GLY A 620 -13.44 16.19 -31.62
N VAL A 621 -12.25 16.15 -32.24
CA VAL A 621 -11.60 14.91 -32.69
C VAL A 621 -11.34 13.92 -31.55
N PHE A 622 -11.05 14.41 -30.34
CA PHE A 622 -10.88 13.54 -29.17
C PHE A 622 -12.17 12.75 -28.88
N PHE A 623 -13.30 13.45 -28.77
CA PHE A 623 -14.60 12.83 -28.47
C PHE A 623 -15.08 11.91 -29.60
N LYS A 624 -14.85 12.29 -30.85
CA LYS A 624 -15.06 11.39 -32.00
C LYS A 624 -14.28 10.09 -31.84
N ASN A 625 -12.98 10.17 -31.54
CA ASN A 625 -12.13 8.99 -31.37
C ASN A 625 -12.57 8.10 -30.22
N VAL A 626 -13.08 8.68 -29.12
CA VAL A 626 -13.67 7.91 -28.00
C VAL A 626 -14.87 7.08 -28.49
N ILE A 627 -15.82 7.70 -29.19
CA ILE A 627 -17.01 7.02 -29.70
C ILE A 627 -16.63 5.91 -30.71
N GLU A 628 -15.76 6.22 -31.67
CA GLU A 628 -15.35 5.25 -32.69
C GLU A 628 -14.60 4.06 -32.09
N ARG A 629 -13.68 4.30 -31.15
CA ARG A 629 -12.95 3.20 -30.48
C ARG A 629 -13.87 2.34 -29.63
N ALA A 630 -14.83 2.93 -28.91
CA ALA A 630 -15.83 2.16 -28.16
C ALA A 630 -16.65 1.24 -29.09
N ARG A 631 -17.07 1.77 -30.26
CA ARG A 631 -17.80 1.00 -31.27
C ARG A 631 -16.95 -0.13 -31.85
N MET A 632 -15.72 0.18 -32.26
CA MET A 632 -14.78 -0.80 -32.82
C MET A 632 -14.46 -1.91 -31.83
N ALA A 633 -14.29 -1.57 -30.55
CA ALA A 633 -14.10 -2.55 -29.49
C ALA A 633 -15.35 -3.39 -29.21
N GLY A 634 -16.53 -2.94 -29.64
CA GLY A 634 -17.81 -3.60 -29.38
C GLY A 634 -18.33 -3.35 -27.97
N VAL A 635 -18.01 -2.21 -27.36
CA VAL A 635 -18.52 -1.84 -26.03
C VAL A 635 -20.03 -1.63 -26.09
N LYS A 636 -20.78 -2.32 -25.25
CA LYS A 636 -22.20 -2.10 -25.02
C LYS A 636 -22.41 -1.61 -23.60
N MET A 637 -23.29 -0.62 -23.44
CA MET A 637 -23.62 -0.03 -22.15
C MET A 637 -25.12 -0.04 -21.93
N THR A 638 -25.55 -0.24 -20.69
CA THR A 638 -26.94 -0.16 -20.25
C THR A 638 -27.05 0.80 -19.07
N GLY A 639 -28.27 1.25 -18.75
CA GLY A 639 -28.53 2.23 -17.70
C GLY A 639 -28.52 3.67 -18.21
N ASN A 640 -28.30 4.63 -17.33
CA ASN A 640 -28.35 6.08 -17.64
C ASN A 640 -26.98 6.68 -17.98
N LEU A 641 -26.09 5.90 -18.58
CA LEU A 641 -24.77 6.30 -19.03
C LEU A 641 -24.43 5.70 -20.41
N ASN A 642 -23.43 6.28 -21.09
CA ASN A 642 -22.93 5.76 -22.37
C ASN A 642 -21.43 6.10 -22.56
N TYR A 643 -20.87 5.91 -23.76
CA TYR A 643 -19.44 6.06 -24.05
C TYR A 643 -18.84 7.36 -23.52
N ILE A 644 -19.60 8.45 -23.60
CA ILE A 644 -19.30 9.74 -22.99
C ILE A 644 -20.38 10.00 -21.94
N ALA A 645 -19.98 10.09 -20.67
CA ALA A 645 -20.87 10.39 -19.54
C ALA A 645 -20.53 11.76 -18.95
N ILE A 646 -21.51 12.66 -18.95
CA ILE A 646 -21.41 14.03 -18.42
C ILE A 646 -22.33 14.12 -17.21
N GLY A 647 -21.76 14.26 -16.02
CA GLY A 647 -22.46 14.48 -14.76
C GLY A 647 -22.76 15.95 -14.51
N GLN A 648 -23.62 16.18 -13.53
CA GLN A 648 -23.97 17.52 -13.03
C GLN A 648 -23.25 17.80 -11.70
N GLY A 649 -22.60 18.95 -11.63
CA GLY A 649 -22.04 19.49 -10.38
C GLY A 649 -23.11 20.05 -9.44
N ASN A 650 -22.69 20.55 -8.28
CA ASN A 650 -23.59 21.24 -7.33
C ASN A 650 -23.41 22.77 -7.33
N HIS A 651 -22.43 23.28 -8.06
CA HIS A 651 -22.16 24.72 -8.14
C HIS A 651 -23.34 25.52 -8.73
N ASN A 652 -24.07 24.98 -9.71
CA ASN A 652 -25.28 25.60 -10.24
C ASN A 652 -26.39 25.72 -9.19
N GLU A 653 -26.61 24.69 -8.35
CA GLU A 653 -27.59 24.69 -7.26
C GLU A 653 -27.29 25.79 -6.23
N HIS A 654 -26.02 26.09 -6.01
CA HIS A 654 -25.56 27.13 -5.09
C HIS A 654 -25.53 28.54 -5.69
N SER A 655 -25.63 28.65 -7.02
CA SER A 655 -25.49 29.92 -7.76
C SER A 655 -26.76 30.76 -7.82
N PHE A 656 -27.92 30.14 -7.61
CA PHE A 656 -29.20 30.84 -7.56
C PHE A 656 -29.77 30.70 -6.15
N LYS A 657 -29.38 31.61 -5.23
CA LYS A 657 -29.86 31.61 -3.85
C LYS A 657 -31.26 32.20 -3.74
N GLY A 658 -32.16 31.45 -3.10
CA GLY A 658 -33.43 31.95 -2.56
C GLY A 658 -34.62 31.74 -3.49
N ASN A 659 -35.47 30.75 -3.17
CA ASN A 659 -36.82 30.54 -3.73
C ASN A 659 -37.01 30.74 -5.26
N THR A 660 -35.97 30.58 -6.06
CA THR A 660 -36.12 30.57 -7.52
C THR A 660 -36.41 29.15 -7.98
N ASP A 661 -37.53 28.97 -8.68
CA ASP A 661 -37.90 27.70 -9.32
C ASP A 661 -37.02 27.37 -10.54
N ILE A 662 -35.98 28.18 -10.80
CA ILE A 662 -35.09 28.03 -11.95
C ILE A 662 -34.13 26.86 -11.67
N ARG A 663 -34.53 25.68 -12.13
CA ARG A 663 -33.67 24.49 -12.19
C ARG A 663 -33.36 24.15 -13.64
N PHE A 664 -32.10 24.23 -14.02
CA PHE A 664 -31.61 23.67 -15.28
C PHE A 664 -30.50 22.66 -15.03
N SER A 665 -30.32 21.76 -15.99
CA SER A 665 -29.31 20.73 -15.91
C SER A 665 -28.05 21.14 -16.65
N GLU A 666 -26.97 21.40 -15.90
CA GLU A 666 -25.63 21.64 -16.48
C GLU A 666 -25.24 20.49 -17.41
N ALA A 667 -25.45 19.24 -16.96
CA ALA A 667 -25.13 18.05 -17.76
C ALA A 667 -25.84 18.05 -19.12
N LYS A 668 -27.12 18.42 -19.17
CA LYS A 668 -27.88 18.48 -20.43
C LYS A 668 -27.38 19.61 -21.34
N LEU A 669 -27.05 20.78 -20.78
CA LEU A 669 -26.53 21.91 -21.56
C LEU A 669 -25.14 21.59 -22.12
N THR A 670 -24.24 21.06 -21.30
CA THR A 670 -22.90 20.63 -21.73
C THR A 670 -22.97 19.52 -22.77
N ARG A 671 -23.88 18.53 -22.61
CA ARG A 671 -24.15 17.51 -23.64
C ARG A 671 -24.59 18.15 -24.97
N LYS A 672 -25.52 19.09 -24.92
CA LYS A 672 -26.04 19.78 -26.12
C LYS A 672 -24.92 20.50 -26.86
N GLU A 673 -24.08 21.25 -26.15
CA GLU A 673 -22.92 21.92 -26.75
C GLU A 673 -21.92 20.93 -27.34
N LEU A 674 -21.65 19.80 -26.67
CA LEU A 674 -20.77 18.77 -27.22
C LEU A 674 -21.33 18.13 -28.50
N LEU A 675 -22.64 17.89 -28.57
CA LEU A 675 -23.29 17.42 -29.79
C LEU A 675 -23.12 18.42 -30.93
N PHE A 676 -23.32 19.72 -30.67
CA PHE A 676 -23.11 20.76 -31.68
C PHE A 676 -21.66 20.83 -32.16
N ILE A 677 -20.68 20.69 -31.27
CA ILE A 677 -19.26 20.63 -31.63
C ILE A 677 -19.01 19.50 -32.63
N LEU A 678 -19.52 18.30 -32.36
CA LEU A 678 -19.33 17.13 -33.21
C LEU A 678 -20.05 17.26 -34.56
N MET A 679 -21.31 17.70 -34.54
CA MET A 679 -22.10 17.91 -35.76
C MET A 679 -21.49 18.97 -36.67
N ARG A 680 -21.03 20.11 -36.10
CA ARG A 680 -20.33 21.17 -36.87
C ARG A 680 -18.99 20.71 -37.43
N ALA A 681 -18.34 19.75 -36.77
CA ALA A 681 -17.13 19.09 -37.26
C ALA A 681 -17.42 18.00 -38.32
N GLY A 682 -18.68 17.83 -38.75
CA GLY A 682 -19.09 16.85 -39.75
C GLY A 682 -19.24 15.42 -39.21
N TYR A 683 -19.23 15.22 -37.90
CA TYR A 683 -19.43 13.92 -37.27
C TYR A 683 -20.88 13.78 -36.79
N ASN A 684 -21.71 13.07 -37.55
CA ASN A 684 -23.14 12.90 -37.28
C ASN A 684 -23.65 11.48 -37.59
N PRO A 685 -23.14 10.43 -36.90
CA PRO A 685 -23.73 9.10 -37.03
C PRO A 685 -25.17 9.07 -36.49
N PRO A 686 -26.07 8.21 -37.01
CA PRO A 686 -27.50 8.22 -36.64
C PRO A 686 -27.79 8.06 -35.15
N ASP A 687 -26.88 7.38 -34.44
CA ASP A 687 -26.96 7.06 -33.02
C ASP A 687 -26.16 8.03 -32.12
N LEU A 688 -25.63 9.14 -32.67
CA LEU A 688 -24.73 10.06 -31.96
C LEU A 688 -25.31 10.53 -30.63
N GLU A 689 -26.59 10.89 -30.61
CA GLU A 689 -27.27 11.38 -29.41
C GLU A 689 -27.29 10.35 -28.30
N GLU A 690 -27.44 9.06 -28.62
CA GLU A 690 -27.45 7.97 -27.65
C GLU A 690 -26.06 7.74 -27.05
N ARG A 691 -24.99 8.06 -27.79
CA ARG A 691 -23.59 7.83 -27.36
C ARG A 691 -23.08 8.80 -26.29
N ILE A 692 -23.80 9.90 -26.07
CA ILE A 692 -23.44 10.92 -25.08
C ILE A 692 -24.56 11.03 -24.05
N ALA A 693 -24.28 10.67 -22.80
CA ALA A 693 -25.25 10.68 -21.72
C ALA A 693 -25.08 11.91 -20.82
N ALA A 694 -26.19 12.59 -20.54
CA ALA A 694 -26.28 13.60 -19.47
C ALA A 694 -26.83 12.92 -18.21
N CYS A 695 -25.95 12.66 -17.25
CA CYS A 695 -26.20 11.81 -16.09
C CYS A 695 -26.61 12.64 -14.87
N GLN A 696 -27.85 12.49 -14.42
CA GLN A 696 -28.36 13.19 -13.25
C GLN A 696 -29.48 12.40 -12.56
N MET A 697 -29.54 12.50 -11.24
CA MET A 697 -30.66 12.01 -10.43
C MET A 697 -30.93 13.02 -9.30
N SER A 698 -32.17 13.52 -9.21
CA SER A 698 -32.59 14.47 -8.18
C SER A 698 -31.73 15.75 -8.08
N GLY A 699 -31.21 16.26 -9.20
CA GLY A 699 -30.40 17.49 -9.27
C GLY A 699 -28.88 17.28 -9.13
N VAL A 700 -28.45 16.08 -8.72
CA VAL A 700 -27.01 15.77 -8.55
C VAL A 700 -26.54 14.83 -9.67
N GLY A 701 -25.31 14.99 -10.14
CA GLY A 701 -24.66 14.06 -11.05
C GLY A 701 -24.62 12.65 -10.47
N MET A 702 -25.39 11.75 -11.06
CA MET A 702 -25.40 10.34 -10.71
C MET A 702 -25.71 9.51 -11.96
N ALA A 703 -24.97 8.42 -12.13
CA ALA A 703 -25.19 7.43 -13.17
C ALA A 703 -24.99 6.02 -12.61
N ASN A 704 -25.74 5.07 -13.11
CA ASN A 704 -25.64 3.66 -12.79
C ASN A 704 -26.04 2.80 -14.00
N GLY A 705 -25.38 1.67 -14.13
CA GLY A 705 -25.66 0.72 -15.20
C GLY A 705 -24.52 -0.28 -15.38
N THR A 706 -24.45 -0.89 -16.56
CA THR A 706 -23.44 -1.90 -16.88
C THR A 706 -22.72 -1.60 -18.18
N PHE A 707 -21.53 -2.18 -18.34
CA PHE A 707 -20.88 -2.25 -19.65
C PHE A 707 -20.17 -3.59 -19.87
N LEU A 708 -20.09 -4.00 -21.13
CA LEU A 708 -19.39 -5.22 -21.55
C LEU A 708 -18.78 -5.05 -22.94
N VAL A 709 -17.83 -5.91 -23.28
CA VAL A 709 -17.20 -5.98 -24.61
C VAL A 709 -17.88 -7.08 -25.42
N SER A 710 -18.93 -6.72 -26.17
CA SER A 710 -19.85 -7.68 -26.81
C SER A 710 -19.21 -8.50 -27.93
N SER A 711 -18.10 -8.03 -28.50
CA SER A 711 -17.30 -8.77 -29.47
C SER A 711 -16.71 -10.07 -28.89
N LEU A 712 -16.69 -10.24 -27.56
CA LEU A 712 -16.30 -11.48 -26.87
C LEU A 712 -17.42 -12.52 -26.76
N GLY A 713 -18.66 -12.20 -27.15
CA GLY A 713 -19.81 -13.09 -27.03
C GLY A 713 -20.04 -13.56 -25.59
N GLN A 714 -20.22 -14.87 -25.39
CA GLN A 714 -20.43 -15.46 -24.06
C GLN A 714 -19.24 -15.31 -23.10
N LYS A 715 -18.06 -14.93 -23.60
CA LYS A 715 -16.85 -14.69 -22.78
C LYS A 715 -16.77 -13.26 -22.26
N ALA A 716 -17.70 -12.39 -22.62
CA ALA A 716 -17.72 -11.00 -22.16
C ALA A 716 -18.03 -10.94 -20.66
N TYR A 717 -17.20 -10.22 -19.91
CA TYR A 717 -17.53 -9.87 -18.53
C TYR A 717 -18.36 -8.59 -18.52
N GLU A 718 -19.45 -8.61 -17.76
CA GLU A 718 -20.28 -7.44 -17.55
C GLU A 718 -19.83 -6.73 -16.27
N TYR A 719 -19.29 -5.53 -16.43
CA TYR A 719 -18.95 -4.65 -15.33
C TYR A 719 -20.17 -3.84 -14.92
N CYS A 720 -20.31 -3.61 -13.62
CA CYS A 720 -21.16 -2.54 -13.13
C CYS A 720 -20.39 -1.23 -13.15
N ILE A 721 -21.08 -0.13 -13.32
CA ILE A 721 -20.49 1.20 -13.22
C ILE A 721 -21.44 2.09 -12.47
N PHE A 722 -20.88 2.75 -11.46
CA PHE A 722 -21.59 3.68 -10.62
C PHE A 722 -20.83 4.98 -10.58
N MET A 723 -21.46 6.06 -11.00
CA MET A 723 -20.88 7.39 -11.02
C MET A 723 -21.70 8.29 -10.11
N LYS A 724 -21.04 9.02 -9.23
CA LYS A 724 -21.72 9.98 -8.36
C LYS A 724 -20.82 11.15 -8.09
N HIS A 725 -21.35 12.35 -8.29
CA HIS A 725 -20.64 13.60 -8.06
C HIS A 725 -19.92 13.60 -6.70
N LYS A 726 -20.63 13.24 -5.62
CA LYS A 726 -20.06 13.22 -4.26
C LYS A 726 -20.37 11.94 -3.46
N HIS A 727 -19.32 11.29 -2.95
CA HIS A 727 -19.38 10.10 -2.09
C HIS A 727 -19.11 10.41 -0.60
N GLY A 728 -19.63 11.55 -0.11
CA GLY A 728 -19.17 12.18 1.13
C GLY A 728 -17.83 12.92 0.95
N SER A 729 -17.51 13.83 1.86
CA SER A 729 -16.25 14.61 1.84
C SER A 729 -15.39 14.41 3.10
N SER A 730 -14.11 14.09 2.92
CA SER A 730 -13.12 14.22 3.99
C SER A 730 -12.08 15.23 3.55
N LYS A 731 -12.24 16.47 4.02
CA LYS A 731 -11.37 17.58 3.59
C LYS A 731 -9.93 17.45 4.11
N THR A 732 -9.64 16.53 5.04
CA THR A 732 -8.31 16.39 5.66
C THR A 732 -7.85 14.95 5.84
N GLU A 733 -8.75 13.95 5.77
CA GLU A 733 -8.47 12.54 6.04
C GLU A 733 -8.65 11.64 4.81
N ASP A 734 -8.70 10.33 5.02
CA ASP A 734 -8.77 9.32 3.95
C ASP A 734 -10.09 9.39 3.15
N ASN A 735 -10.11 10.18 2.08
CA ASN A 735 -11.26 10.40 1.20
C ASN A 735 -11.69 9.10 0.49
N MET A 736 -10.74 8.21 0.17
CA MET A 736 -11.07 6.92 -0.43
C MET A 736 -11.70 5.96 0.57
N ARG A 737 -11.25 5.93 1.83
CA ARG A 737 -11.92 5.15 2.88
C ARG A 737 -13.38 5.55 3.06
N MET A 738 -13.68 6.85 2.99
CA MET A 738 -15.08 7.29 3.05
C MET A 738 -15.89 6.82 1.84
N MET A 739 -15.34 6.95 0.63
CA MET A 739 -15.99 6.47 -0.58
C MET A 739 -16.28 4.96 -0.51
N ILE A 740 -15.31 4.16 -0.04
CA ILE A 740 -15.46 2.72 0.17
C ILE A 740 -16.57 2.43 1.19
N THR A 741 -16.57 3.14 2.31
CA THR A 741 -17.52 2.92 3.42
C THR A 741 -18.94 3.30 2.98
N ASN A 742 -19.12 4.46 2.36
CA ASN A 742 -20.42 4.94 1.86
C ASN A 742 -20.96 4.05 0.74
N PHE A 743 -20.09 3.59 -0.17
CA PHE A 743 -20.48 2.62 -1.19
C PHE A 743 -20.89 1.28 -0.57
N SER A 744 -20.16 0.79 0.44
CA SER A 744 -20.50 -0.47 1.12
C SER A 744 -21.81 -0.39 1.89
N HIS A 745 -22.10 0.75 2.54
CA HIS A 745 -23.34 0.96 3.27
C HIS A 745 -24.57 1.07 2.39
N ARG A 746 -24.40 1.42 1.10
CA ARG A 746 -25.51 1.42 0.13
C ARG A 746 -26.04 -0.01 -0.09
N GLY A 747 -25.19 -1.03 0.06
CA GLY A 747 -25.53 -2.41 -0.31
C GLY A 747 -25.68 -2.58 -1.83
N THR A 748 -26.10 -3.77 -2.25
CA THR A 748 -26.58 -4.01 -3.62
C THR A 748 -27.98 -3.43 -3.73
N THR A 749 -28.14 -2.25 -4.31
CA THR A 749 -29.48 -1.65 -4.47
C THR A 749 -30.25 -2.26 -5.63
N ASP A 750 -29.56 -2.94 -6.55
CA ASP A 750 -30.11 -3.42 -7.81
C ASP A 750 -29.52 -4.80 -8.17
N ASP A 751 -30.35 -5.69 -8.72
CA ASP A 751 -29.97 -7.08 -9.08
C ASP A 751 -28.81 -7.14 -10.09
N TYR A 752 -28.66 -6.11 -10.93
CA TYR A 752 -27.55 -6.06 -11.89
C TYR A 752 -26.20 -5.90 -11.19
N GLU A 753 -26.12 -5.46 -9.93
CA GLU A 753 -24.87 -5.32 -9.17
C GLU A 753 -24.39 -6.64 -8.56
N GLU A 754 -25.25 -7.67 -8.50
CA GLU A 754 -24.92 -8.93 -7.85
C GLU A 754 -23.80 -9.68 -8.57
N GLY A 755 -22.78 -10.09 -7.81
CA GLY A 755 -21.66 -10.92 -8.28
C GLY A 755 -20.67 -10.22 -9.23
N ARG A 756 -20.89 -8.95 -9.58
CA ARG A 756 -20.07 -8.18 -10.53
C ARG A 756 -19.16 -7.18 -9.82
N LEU A 757 -18.03 -6.86 -10.44
CA LEU A 757 -17.15 -5.78 -10.01
C LEU A 757 -17.74 -4.44 -10.46
N THR A 758 -17.89 -3.51 -9.53
CA THR A 758 -18.36 -2.15 -9.82
C THR A 758 -17.19 -1.18 -10.03
N ILE A 759 -17.19 -0.48 -11.16
CA ILE A 759 -16.36 0.69 -11.36
C ILE A 759 -17.06 1.88 -10.69
N ASN A 760 -16.62 2.22 -9.48
CA ASN A 760 -17.23 3.27 -8.68
C ASN A 760 -16.46 4.59 -8.87
N LEU A 761 -17.10 5.59 -9.44
CA LEU A 761 -16.55 6.86 -9.86
C LEU A 761 -17.03 8.01 -8.97
N GLY A 762 -16.13 8.92 -8.62
CA GLY A 762 -16.45 10.16 -7.91
C GLY A 762 -15.75 11.40 -8.47
N GLY A 763 -16.45 12.54 -8.49
CA GLY A 763 -15.99 13.77 -9.16
C GLY A 763 -15.62 14.95 -8.25
N ASP A 764 -16.30 15.11 -7.09
CA ASP A 764 -16.17 16.23 -6.15
C ASP A 764 -15.50 15.83 -4.82
N ASP A 765 -14.92 16.82 -4.11
CA ASP A 765 -14.13 16.88 -2.86
C ASP A 765 -12.70 17.43 -3.10
N HIS A 766 -12.32 17.69 -4.36
CA HIS A 766 -11.02 18.20 -4.82
C HIS A 766 -9.77 17.37 -4.43
N LEU A 767 -9.95 16.34 -3.60
CA LEU A 767 -8.99 15.31 -3.27
C LEU A 767 -9.34 14.05 -4.06
N GLY A 768 -8.37 13.57 -4.82
CA GLY A 768 -8.53 12.35 -5.60
C GLY A 768 -7.97 11.12 -4.88
N GLY A 769 -8.10 9.99 -5.55
CA GLY A 769 -7.58 8.71 -5.07
C GLY A 769 -8.12 7.55 -5.90
N HIS A 770 -7.61 6.37 -5.61
CA HIS A 770 -8.14 5.14 -6.18
C HIS A 770 -8.09 4.04 -5.12
N ALA A 771 -8.94 3.02 -5.26
CA ALA A 771 -8.91 1.88 -4.36
C ALA A 771 -9.43 0.62 -5.04
N VAL A 772 -8.87 -0.53 -4.68
CA VAL A 772 -9.34 -1.84 -5.15
C VAL A 772 -9.80 -2.64 -3.94
N THR A 773 -11.10 -2.89 -3.90
CA THR A 773 -11.75 -3.74 -2.90
C THR A 773 -12.26 -5.01 -3.56
N ARG A 774 -12.89 -5.89 -2.79
CA ARG A 774 -13.51 -7.11 -3.32
C ARG A 774 -14.57 -6.84 -4.38
N SER A 775 -15.42 -5.84 -4.16
CA SER A 775 -16.62 -5.61 -4.98
C SER A 775 -16.48 -4.41 -5.92
N ALA A 776 -15.47 -3.57 -5.74
CA ALA A 776 -15.35 -2.36 -6.54
C ALA A 776 -13.92 -1.91 -6.79
N PHE A 777 -13.73 -1.35 -7.99
CA PHE A 777 -12.61 -0.48 -8.32
C PHE A 777 -13.08 0.97 -8.22
N HIS A 778 -12.60 1.67 -7.19
CA HIS A 778 -12.96 3.05 -6.91
C HIS A 778 -11.97 4.00 -7.58
N VAL A 779 -12.47 4.98 -8.32
CA VAL A 779 -11.66 6.00 -8.99
C VAL A 779 -12.24 7.38 -8.71
N LYS A 780 -11.41 8.23 -8.09
CA LYS A 780 -11.74 9.62 -7.78
C LYS A 780 -10.63 10.52 -8.31
N THR A 781 -11.01 11.50 -9.11
CA THR A 781 -10.09 12.53 -9.63
C THR A 781 -10.15 13.76 -8.76
N GLY A 782 -9.09 14.56 -8.77
CA GLY A 782 -9.08 15.83 -8.03
C GLY A 782 -9.66 16.99 -8.84
N GLY A 783 -9.57 18.19 -8.29
CA GLY A 783 -10.00 19.41 -8.98
C GLY A 783 -8.91 19.94 -9.90
N GLN A 784 -9.27 20.62 -10.99
CA GLN A 784 -8.36 21.32 -11.89
C GLN A 784 -8.22 22.82 -11.50
N MET A 785 -8.29 23.12 -10.19
CA MET A 785 -8.25 24.48 -9.64
C MET A 785 -7.22 24.61 -8.50
N PHE A 786 -6.50 25.73 -8.44
CA PHE A 786 -5.63 26.07 -7.33
C PHE A 786 -6.42 26.54 -6.10
N ASN A 787 -5.85 26.41 -4.89
CA ASN A 787 -6.48 26.99 -3.70
C ASN A 787 -6.53 28.52 -3.80
N GLY A 788 -7.73 29.08 -3.90
CA GLY A 788 -8.01 30.51 -3.76
C GLY A 788 -8.06 30.99 -2.29
N PRO A 789 -8.29 32.29 -2.06
CA PRO A 789 -8.41 32.92 -0.73
C PRO A 789 -9.34 32.20 0.25
N PHE A 790 -10.48 31.69 -0.22
CA PHE A 790 -11.47 30.93 0.55
C PHE A 790 -10.85 29.64 1.10
N GLY A 791 -10.19 28.86 0.25
CA GLY A 791 -9.51 27.63 0.66
C GLY A 791 -8.42 27.90 1.70
N LEU A 792 -7.72 29.04 1.59
CA LEU A 792 -6.73 29.48 2.58
C LEU A 792 -7.38 29.92 3.89
N LYS A 793 -8.49 30.66 3.84
CA LYS A 793 -9.25 31.12 5.02
C LYS A 793 -9.73 29.98 5.91
N PHE A 794 -10.05 28.82 5.32
CA PHE A 794 -10.56 27.64 6.02
C PHE A 794 -9.51 26.53 6.21
N ASP A 795 -8.22 26.82 6.00
CA ASP A 795 -7.11 25.86 6.14
C ASP A 795 -7.31 24.55 5.37
N PHE A 796 -7.98 24.60 4.22
CA PHE A 796 -8.13 23.41 3.37
C PHE A 796 -6.77 23.00 2.82
N PRO A 797 -6.48 21.68 2.75
CA PRO A 797 -5.25 21.22 2.14
C PRO A 797 -5.19 21.65 0.67
N LYS A 798 -3.98 21.60 0.11
CA LYS A 798 -3.81 21.83 -1.33
C LYS A 798 -4.59 20.77 -2.11
N GLN A 799 -5.42 21.22 -3.05
CA GLN A 799 -6.19 20.36 -3.93
C GLN A 799 -5.28 19.47 -4.78
N ASN A 800 -5.77 18.28 -5.15
CA ASN A 800 -5.03 17.41 -6.05
C ASN A 800 -5.32 17.82 -7.51
N LEU A 801 -4.40 18.55 -8.13
CA LEU A 801 -4.50 18.96 -9.53
C LEU A 801 -4.12 17.82 -10.49
N PHE A 802 -5.10 17.01 -10.89
CA PHE A 802 -4.88 15.93 -11.87
C PHE A 802 -6.17 15.42 -12.50
N SER A 803 -6.00 14.74 -13.63
CA SER A 803 -6.94 13.81 -14.25
C SER A 803 -6.31 12.42 -14.37
N ALA A 804 -7.11 11.40 -14.65
CA ALA A 804 -6.61 10.03 -14.72
C ALA A 804 -7.23 9.25 -15.87
N VAL A 805 -6.45 8.32 -16.41
CA VAL A 805 -6.98 7.23 -17.22
C VAL A 805 -7.04 6.00 -16.33
N TRP A 806 -8.23 5.43 -16.20
CA TRP A 806 -8.42 4.13 -15.56
C TRP A 806 -8.63 3.05 -16.62
N GLY A 807 -8.32 1.79 -16.30
CA GLY A 807 -8.55 0.69 -17.22
C GLY A 807 -8.83 -0.64 -16.55
N VAL A 808 -9.52 -1.51 -17.27
CA VAL A 808 -9.89 -2.87 -16.84
C VAL A 808 -9.85 -3.84 -18.01
N ALA A 809 -9.61 -5.12 -17.74
CA ALA A 809 -9.59 -6.16 -18.76
C ALA A 809 -11.01 -6.48 -19.28
N ALA A 810 -11.15 -6.72 -20.57
CA ALA A 810 -12.45 -7.01 -21.20
C ALA A 810 -13.13 -8.28 -20.64
N GLY A 811 -12.33 -9.24 -20.17
CA GLY A 811 -12.78 -10.49 -19.57
C GLY A 811 -13.06 -10.44 -18.07
N GLY A 812 -12.92 -9.28 -17.39
CA GLY A 812 -13.16 -9.18 -15.95
C GLY A 812 -11.88 -9.14 -15.11
N PRO A 813 -12.01 -8.94 -13.78
CA PRO A 813 -10.88 -8.91 -12.84
C PRO A 813 -10.06 -10.22 -12.80
N ALA A 814 -10.61 -11.34 -13.27
CA ALA A 814 -9.87 -12.60 -13.42
C ALA A 814 -8.90 -12.62 -14.63
N TRP A 815 -8.99 -11.65 -15.55
CA TRP A 815 -8.27 -11.62 -16.82
C TRP A 815 -7.27 -10.48 -16.95
N GLY A 816 -7.08 -9.68 -15.91
CA GLY A 816 -6.06 -8.63 -15.93
C GLY A 816 -6.22 -7.64 -14.79
N PRO A 817 -5.41 -6.57 -14.78
CA PRO A 817 -5.36 -5.64 -13.67
C PRO A 817 -6.45 -4.57 -13.76
N CYS A 818 -6.77 -3.97 -12.60
CA CYS A 818 -7.31 -2.61 -12.56
C CYS A 818 -6.15 -1.62 -12.70
N VAL A 819 -6.22 -0.70 -13.66
CA VAL A 819 -5.10 0.21 -14.00
C VAL A 819 -5.45 1.66 -13.64
N ILE A 820 -4.48 2.40 -13.11
CA ILE A 820 -4.48 3.87 -13.02
C ILE A 820 -3.23 4.45 -13.67
N VAL A 821 -3.45 5.43 -14.56
CA VAL A 821 -2.43 6.32 -15.11
C VAL A 821 -2.82 7.75 -14.77
N ARG A 822 -1.94 8.48 -14.09
CA ARG A 822 -2.22 9.84 -13.61
C ARG A 822 -1.51 10.90 -14.43
N PHE A 823 -2.23 11.97 -14.76
CA PHE A 823 -1.70 13.17 -15.39
C PHE A 823 -1.90 14.35 -14.43
N ASP A 824 -0.86 14.70 -13.68
CA ASP A 824 -0.91 15.82 -12.75
C ASP A 824 -0.47 17.15 -13.36
N PHE A 825 -0.53 18.22 -12.57
CA PHE A 825 -0.09 19.54 -12.99
C PHE A 825 1.32 19.55 -13.60
N ARG A 826 2.31 18.90 -12.97
CA ARG A 826 3.70 18.90 -13.43
C ARG A 826 3.83 18.13 -14.75
N ILE A 827 3.17 16.98 -14.86
CA ILE A 827 3.16 16.14 -16.06
C ILE A 827 2.53 16.92 -17.21
N THR A 828 1.36 17.51 -16.97
CA THR A 828 0.58 18.25 -17.98
C THR A 828 1.30 19.50 -18.45
N ARG A 829 1.97 20.23 -17.53
CA ARG A 829 2.84 21.36 -17.89
C ARG A 829 3.95 20.93 -18.86
N LYS A 830 4.60 19.80 -18.58
CA LYS A 830 5.63 19.27 -19.48
C LYS A 830 5.07 18.89 -20.86
N LEU A 831 3.87 18.29 -20.91
CA LEU A 831 3.20 17.97 -22.18
C LEU A 831 2.85 19.23 -22.97
N ALA A 832 2.37 20.29 -22.30
CA ALA A 832 2.01 21.57 -22.93
C ALA A 832 3.21 22.34 -23.48
N THR A 833 4.31 22.39 -22.70
CA THR A 833 5.49 23.21 -23.02
C THR A 833 6.47 22.49 -23.95
N TYR A 834 6.71 21.19 -23.74
CA TYR A 834 7.76 20.45 -24.45
C TYR A 834 7.23 19.48 -25.51
N GLN A 835 5.90 19.36 -25.65
CA GLN A 835 5.25 18.45 -26.61
C GLN A 835 5.76 16.99 -26.52
N ILE A 836 6.09 16.52 -25.31
CA ILE A 836 6.58 15.15 -25.07
C ILE A 836 5.51 14.14 -25.48
N THR A 837 5.90 13.11 -26.24
CA THR A 837 5.03 12.00 -26.67
C THR A 837 4.77 11.01 -25.53
N ILE A 838 3.53 10.57 -25.40
CA ILE A 838 3.14 9.44 -24.56
C ILE A 838 3.60 8.14 -25.22
N PRO A 839 4.43 7.32 -24.56
CA PRO A 839 4.92 6.08 -25.17
C PRO A 839 3.78 5.05 -25.29
N PRO A 840 3.70 4.27 -26.39
CA PRO A 840 2.64 3.25 -26.58
C PRO A 840 2.57 2.23 -25.45
N LYS A 841 3.72 1.87 -24.88
CA LYS A 841 3.88 0.99 -23.72
C LYS A 841 3.21 1.50 -22.43
N LEU A 842 2.77 2.76 -22.37
CA LEU A 842 1.94 3.27 -21.27
C LEU A 842 0.53 2.70 -21.28
N PHE A 843 0.00 2.32 -22.45
CA PHE A 843 -1.35 1.76 -22.64
C PHE A 843 -1.28 0.50 -23.53
N PRO A 844 -0.69 -0.60 -23.03
CA PRO A 844 -0.56 -1.82 -23.79
C PRO A 844 -1.92 -2.49 -23.97
N ASN A 845 -2.04 -3.23 -25.08
CA ASN A 845 -3.11 -4.19 -25.33
C ASN A 845 -4.54 -3.62 -25.29
N PRO A 846 -4.84 -2.49 -25.96
CA PRO A 846 -6.21 -2.02 -26.06
C PRO A 846 -7.08 -3.04 -26.83
N VAL A 847 -8.40 -3.04 -26.55
CA VAL A 847 -9.39 -3.92 -27.22
C VAL A 847 -9.39 -3.74 -28.74
#